data_AF-K4IFN4-F1
#
_entry.id   AF-K4IFN4-F1
#
_cell.length_a   1.000
_cell.length_b   1.000
_cell.length_c   1.000
_cell.angle_alpha   90.00
_cell.angle_beta   90.00
_cell.angle_gamma   90.00
#
_symmetry.space_group_name_H-M   'P 1'
#
loop_
_entity.id
_entity.type
_entity.pdbx_description
1 polymer ?
#
loop_
_entity_poly.entity_id
_entity_poly.type
_entity_poly.pdbx_seq_one_letter_code
_entity_poly.pdbx_strand_id
1 'polypeptide(L)'
;MESIIGLGLSFNPYKTADKHYFGSFLNLVENNLNAVFAEFKERISYKAKDENISSLIEKHFIDNMSIVDYEKKISILNGYLPIIDFLDDELENNLNTRVKNFKKNFIILAEAIEKLRDYYTHFYHDPITFEDNKEPLLELLDEVLLKTILDVKKKYLKTDKTKEILKDSLREEMDLLVIRKTDELREKKKTNPKIQHTDSSQIKNSIFNDAFQGLLYEDKGNNKKTQVSHRAKTRLNPKDIHKQEERDFEIPLSTSGLVFLMSLFLSKKEIEDFKSNIKGFKGKVVKDENHNSLKYMATHRVYSILAFKGLKYRIKTDTFSKETLMMQMIDELSKVPDCVYQNLSETKQKDFIEDWNEYFKDNEENTENLENSRVVHPVIRKRYEDKFNYFAIRFLDEFANFKTLKFQVFMGYYIHDQRTKTIGTTNITTERTVKEKINVFGKLSKMDNLKKHFFSQLSDDENTDWEFFPNPSYNFLTQADNSPANNIPIYLELKNQQIIKEKDAIKAEVNQTQNRNPNKPSKRDLLNKILKTYEDFHQGDPTAILSLNEIPALLHLFLVKPNNKTGQQIENIIRIKIEKQFKAINHPSKNNKGIPKSLFADTNVRVNAIKLKKDLEAELDMLNKKHIAFKENQKASSNYDKLLKEHQFTPKNKRPELRKYVFYKSEKGEEATWLANDIKRFMPKDFKTKWKGCQHSELQRKLAFYDRHTKQDIKELLSGCEFDHSLLDINAYFQKDNFEDFFSKYLENRIETLEGVLKKLHDFKNEPTPLKGVFKNCFKFLKRQNYVTESPEIIKKRILAKPTFLPRGVFDERPTMKKGKNPLKDKNEFAEWFVEYLENKDYQKFYNAEEYRMRDADFKKNAVIKKQKLKDFYTLQMVNYLLKEVFGKDEMNLQLSELFQTRQERLKLQGIAKKQMNKETGDSSENTRNQTYIWNKDVPVSFFNGKVTIDKVKLKNIGKYKRYERDERVKTFIGYEVDEKWMMYLPHNWKDRYSVKPINVIDLQIQEYEEIRSHELLKEIQNLEQYIYDHTTDKNILLQDGNPNFKMYVLNGLLIGIKQVNIPDFIVLKQNTNFDKIDFTGIASCSELEKKTIILIAIRNKFAHNQLPNKMIYDLANEFLKIEKNETYANYYLKVLKKMISDLA
;
A
#
# COMPACT_ATOMS: atom_id res chain seq x y z
N MET A 1 -37.76 -3.41 15.77
CA MET A 1 -37.50 -3.74 14.35
C MET A 1 -36.01 -3.89 14.14
N GLU A 2 -35.50 -5.04 14.53
CA GLU A 2 -34.15 -5.53 14.25
C GLU A 2 -33.91 -5.42 12.73
N SER A 3 -32.80 -4.80 12.30
CA SER A 3 -32.35 -5.00 10.92
C SER A 3 -31.67 -6.35 10.86
N ILE A 4 -32.47 -7.40 10.79
CA ILE A 4 -32.02 -8.75 10.50
C ILE A 4 -31.50 -8.71 9.06
N ILE A 5 -30.19 -8.51 8.89
CA ILE A 5 -29.51 -8.84 7.63
C ILE A 5 -29.71 -10.35 7.44
N GLY A 6 -30.58 -10.73 6.51
CA GLY A 6 -30.87 -12.13 6.20
C GLY A 6 -32.35 -12.52 6.09
N LEU A 7 -33.26 -11.62 5.69
CA LEU A 7 -34.52 -12.08 5.10
C LEU A 7 -34.25 -12.75 3.74
N GLY A 8 -34.05 -14.06 3.77
CA GLY A 8 -34.71 -15.01 2.87
C GLY A 8 -34.43 -15.03 1.35
N LEU A 9 -33.95 -13.95 0.72
CA LEU A 9 -33.76 -13.90 -0.73
C LEU A 9 -32.43 -14.58 -1.11
N SER A 10 -32.48 -15.40 -2.15
CA SER A 10 -31.33 -16.08 -2.74
C SER A 10 -31.45 -15.94 -4.24
N PHE A 11 -30.50 -15.25 -4.86
CA PHE A 11 -30.48 -15.06 -6.31
C PHE A 11 -29.80 -16.26 -6.98
N ASN A 12 -30.35 -16.67 -8.12
CA ASN A 12 -29.81 -17.74 -8.96
C ASN A 12 -29.22 -17.15 -10.24
N PRO A 13 -27.91 -17.35 -10.54
CA PRO A 13 -27.29 -16.80 -11.74
C PRO A 13 -27.89 -17.30 -13.06
N TYR A 14 -28.70 -18.37 -13.03
CA TYR A 14 -29.29 -18.99 -14.20
C TYR A 14 -30.78 -18.62 -14.40
N LYS A 15 -31.31 -17.65 -13.65
CA LYS A 15 -32.71 -17.20 -13.77
C LYS A 15 -32.80 -15.85 -14.45
N THR A 16 -33.70 -15.71 -15.40
CA THR A 16 -33.91 -14.44 -16.12
C THR A 16 -34.38 -13.35 -15.17
N ALA A 17 -35.25 -13.71 -14.22
CA ALA A 17 -35.75 -12.80 -13.19
C ALA A 17 -34.64 -12.23 -12.28
N ASP A 18 -33.49 -12.91 -12.16
CA ASP A 18 -32.40 -12.55 -11.26
C ASP A 18 -31.22 -11.86 -11.99
N LYS A 19 -31.30 -11.67 -13.33
CA LYS A 19 -30.23 -11.08 -14.13
C LYS A 19 -29.75 -9.73 -13.58
N HIS A 20 -30.69 -8.85 -13.22
CA HIS A 20 -30.45 -7.52 -12.64
C HIS A 20 -29.46 -7.54 -11.47
N TYR A 21 -29.55 -8.55 -10.59
CA TYR A 21 -28.66 -8.68 -9.43
C TYR A 21 -27.21 -8.87 -9.89
N PHE A 22 -26.95 -9.86 -10.73
CA PHE A 22 -25.60 -10.17 -11.24
C PHE A 22 -25.07 -9.05 -12.14
N GLY A 23 -25.91 -8.47 -13.00
CA GLY A 23 -25.58 -7.34 -13.86
C GLY A 23 -25.12 -6.12 -13.05
N SER A 24 -25.75 -5.87 -11.90
CA SER A 24 -25.36 -4.75 -11.03
C SER A 24 -23.92 -4.87 -10.51
N PHE A 25 -23.47 -6.07 -10.13
CA PHE A 25 -22.12 -6.30 -9.66
C PHE A 25 -21.11 -6.41 -10.81
N LEU A 26 -21.53 -6.88 -11.99
CA LEU A 26 -20.68 -6.89 -13.19
C LEU A 26 -20.34 -5.47 -13.65
N ASN A 27 -21.29 -4.54 -13.57
CA ASN A 27 -21.01 -3.12 -13.78
C ASN A 27 -19.99 -2.58 -12.77
N LEU A 28 -20.06 -2.98 -11.50
CA LEU A 28 -19.04 -2.61 -10.50
C LEU A 28 -17.65 -3.15 -10.86
N VAL A 29 -17.57 -4.41 -11.32
CA VAL A 29 -16.32 -5.02 -11.78
C VAL A 29 -15.72 -4.22 -12.94
N GLU A 30 -16.52 -3.89 -13.95
CA GLU A 30 -16.08 -3.10 -15.10
C GLU A 30 -15.60 -1.70 -14.68
N ASN A 31 -16.35 -1.01 -13.81
CA ASN A 31 -15.97 0.29 -13.28
C ASN A 31 -14.63 0.21 -12.53
N ASN A 32 -14.42 -0.82 -11.71
CA ASN A 32 -13.16 -1.04 -10.99
C ASN A 32 -11.99 -1.28 -11.97
N LEU A 33 -12.19 -2.10 -13.00
CA LEU A 33 -11.19 -2.35 -14.03
C LEU A 33 -10.83 -1.08 -14.82
N ASN A 34 -11.82 -0.35 -15.30
CA ASN A 34 -11.62 0.91 -16.02
C ASN A 34 -10.86 1.93 -15.16
N ALA A 35 -11.19 2.02 -13.87
CA ALA A 35 -10.50 2.89 -12.94
C ALA A 35 -9.04 2.48 -12.70
N VAL A 36 -8.74 1.17 -12.63
CA VAL A 36 -7.37 0.64 -12.55
C VAL A 36 -6.57 0.96 -13.81
N PHE A 37 -7.15 0.76 -15.00
CA PHE A 37 -6.46 1.04 -16.25
C PHE A 37 -6.28 2.53 -16.51
N ALA A 38 -7.20 3.39 -16.08
CA ALA A 38 -6.98 4.83 -16.04
C ALA A 38 -5.74 5.18 -15.19
N GLU A 39 -5.64 4.65 -13.97
CA GLU A 39 -4.46 4.89 -13.11
C GLU A 39 -3.18 4.24 -13.66
N PHE A 40 -3.29 3.08 -14.31
CA PHE A 40 -2.17 2.44 -14.99
C PHE A 40 -1.60 3.32 -16.10
N LYS A 41 -2.45 3.87 -16.97
CA LYS A 41 -2.08 4.82 -18.04
C LYS A 41 -1.36 6.04 -17.48
N GLU A 42 -1.88 6.64 -16.41
CA GLU A 42 -1.24 7.77 -15.73
C GLU A 42 0.16 7.41 -15.20
N ARG A 43 0.32 6.24 -14.57
CA ARG A 43 1.59 5.80 -13.97
C ARG A 43 2.69 5.45 -14.97
N ILE A 44 2.30 5.05 -16.18
CA ILE A 44 3.23 4.85 -17.29
C ILE A 44 3.37 6.09 -18.18
N SER A 45 2.69 7.19 -17.84
CA SER A 45 2.70 8.45 -18.58
C SER A 45 2.21 8.31 -20.02
N TYR A 46 1.16 7.49 -20.22
CA TYR A 46 0.52 7.26 -21.51
C TYR A 46 -0.69 8.16 -21.70
N LYS A 47 -0.83 8.71 -22.92
CA LYS A 47 -1.61 9.93 -23.20
C LYS A 47 -2.73 9.75 -24.23
N ALA A 48 -3.10 8.51 -24.60
CA ALA A 48 -4.18 8.26 -25.56
C ALA A 48 -5.54 8.00 -24.87
N LYS A 49 -6.62 8.45 -25.53
CA LYS A 49 -8.01 8.29 -25.10
C LYS A 49 -8.64 7.00 -25.64
N ASP A 50 -9.60 6.49 -24.88
CA ASP A 50 -10.62 5.50 -25.25
C ASP A 50 -10.13 4.27 -26.04
N GLU A 51 -9.19 3.52 -25.43
CA GLU A 51 -8.84 2.16 -25.87
C GLU A 51 -9.47 1.17 -24.89
N ASN A 52 -10.09 0.10 -25.40
CA ASN A 52 -10.57 -0.99 -24.56
C ASN A 52 -9.38 -1.69 -23.85
N ILE A 53 -9.68 -2.41 -22.76
CA ILE A 53 -8.65 -3.02 -21.90
C ILE A 53 -7.76 -3.99 -22.71
N SER A 54 -8.34 -4.78 -23.61
CA SER A 54 -7.61 -5.74 -24.43
C SER A 54 -6.58 -5.04 -25.33
N SER A 55 -6.96 -3.97 -26.03
CA SER A 55 -6.04 -3.19 -26.88
C SER A 55 -4.92 -2.54 -26.06
N LEU A 56 -5.23 -2.04 -24.86
CA LEU A 56 -4.22 -1.48 -23.95
C LEU A 56 -3.18 -2.53 -23.54
N ILE A 57 -3.63 -3.76 -23.25
CA ILE A 57 -2.73 -4.87 -22.90
C ILE A 57 -1.82 -5.20 -24.08
N GLU A 58 -2.36 -5.35 -25.29
CA GLU A 58 -1.55 -5.66 -26.48
C GLU A 58 -0.50 -4.59 -26.78
N LYS A 59 -0.91 -3.32 -26.72
CA LYS A 59 -0.04 -2.18 -27.01
C LYS A 59 1.09 -2.01 -26.00
N HIS A 60 0.80 -2.24 -24.72
CA HIS A 60 1.77 -2.03 -23.66
C HIS A 60 2.61 -3.25 -23.34
N PHE A 61 2.20 -4.47 -23.70
CA PHE A 61 2.93 -5.72 -23.45
C PHE A 61 3.51 -6.32 -24.74
N ILE A 62 4.44 -5.59 -25.38
CA ILE A 62 5.09 -6.03 -26.64
C ILE A 62 6.05 -7.20 -26.44
N ASP A 63 6.19 -8.03 -27.48
CA ASP A 63 6.95 -9.29 -27.41
C ASP A 63 8.45 -9.09 -27.13
N ASN A 64 9.06 -7.99 -27.59
CA ASN A 64 10.49 -7.71 -27.42
C ASN A 64 10.79 -6.68 -26.32
N MET A 65 9.92 -6.59 -25.31
CA MET A 65 10.10 -5.67 -24.19
C MET A 65 11.26 -6.09 -23.29
N SER A 66 11.95 -5.10 -22.71
CA SER A 66 12.86 -5.31 -21.58
C SER A 66 12.15 -5.96 -20.38
N ILE A 67 12.83 -6.89 -19.71
CA ILE A 67 12.34 -7.54 -18.48
C ILE A 67 12.04 -6.50 -17.40
N VAL A 68 12.82 -5.42 -17.34
CA VAL A 68 12.64 -4.33 -16.35
C VAL A 68 11.33 -3.59 -16.57
N ASP A 69 10.99 -3.31 -17.83
CA ASP A 69 9.75 -2.61 -18.17
C ASP A 69 8.54 -3.52 -17.95
N TYR A 70 8.67 -4.81 -18.26
CA TYR A 70 7.63 -5.81 -18.00
C TYR A 70 7.33 -5.94 -16.49
N GLU A 71 8.34 -6.22 -15.67
CA GLU A 71 8.18 -6.36 -14.23
C GLU A 71 7.66 -5.08 -13.56
N LYS A 72 8.05 -3.91 -14.07
CA LYS A 72 7.51 -2.61 -13.61
C LYS A 72 6.00 -2.53 -13.88
N LYS A 73 5.55 -2.87 -15.09
CA LYS A 73 4.12 -2.86 -15.47
C LYS A 73 3.32 -3.88 -14.63
N ILE A 74 3.85 -5.09 -14.46
CA ILE A 74 3.29 -6.14 -13.58
C ILE A 74 3.16 -5.64 -12.14
N SER A 75 4.21 -5.02 -11.60
CA SER A 75 4.21 -4.51 -10.22
C SER A 75 3.15 -3.42 -10.00
N ILE A 76 2.92 -2.55 -10.99
CA ILE A 76 1.86 -1.53 -10.93
C ILE A 76 0.49 -2.22 -10.86
N LEU A 77 0.19 -3.15 -11.78
CA LEU A 77 -1.10 -3.85 -11.82
C LEU A 77 -1.35 -4.70 -10.57
N ASN A 78 -0.35 -5.45 -10.09
CA ASN A 78 -0.44 -6.23 -8.84
C ASN A 78 -0.68 -5.33 -7.60
N GLY A 79 -0.31 -4.05 -7.73
CA GLY A 79 -0.67 -3.01 -6.78
C GLY A 79 -2.17 -2.96 -6.49
N TYR A 80 -3.02 -3.20 -7.50
CA TYR A 80 -4.48 -3.10 -7.44
C TYR A 80 -5.16 -4.47 -7.48
N LEU A 81 -4.69 -5.33 -8.39
CA LEU A 81 -5.28 -6.62 -8.74
C LEU A 81 -4.35 -7.76 -8.31
N PRO A 82 -4.61 -8.44 -7.18
CA PRO A 82 -3.76 -9.54 -6.70
C PRO A 82 -3.65 -10.73 -7.65
N ILE A 83 -4.62 -10.89 -8.56
CA ILE A 83 -4.63 -11.97 -9.57
C ILE A 83 -3.38 -11.96 -10.47
N ILE A 84 -2.75 -10.80 -10.64
CA ILE A 84 -1.56 -10.62 -11.50
C ILE A 84 -0.42 -11.56 -11.12
N ASP A 85 -0.23 -11.84 -9.82
CA ASP A 85 0.80 -12.78 -9.34
C ASP A 85 0.58 -14.23 -9.83
N PHE A 86 -0.64 -14.56 -10.27
CA PHE A 86 -0.98 -15.88 -10.82
C PHE A 86 -0.98 -15.90 -12.35
N LEU A 87 -1.21 -14.76 -13.00
CA LEU A 87 -1.14 -14.64 -14.46
C LEU A 87 0.30 -14.54 -14.96
N ASP A 88 1.18 -13.98 -14.15
CA ASP A 88 2.60 -13.85 -14.44
C ASP A 88 3.37 -15.12 -14.05
N ASP A 89 3.68 -15.96 -15.04
CA ASP A 89 4.49 -17.17 -14.81
C ASP A 89 5.98 -16.80 -14.69
N GLU A 90 6.41 -16.45 -13.48
CA GLU A 90 7.81 -16.22 -13.17
C GLU A 90 8.72 -17.44 -13.41
N LEU A 91 8.17 -18.65 -13.61
CA LEU A 91 8.97 -19.84 -13.90
C LEU A 91 9.30 -20.00 -15.38
N GLU A 92 8.59 -19.32 -16.27
CA GLU A 92 8.87 -19.32 -17.70
C GLU A 92 10.23 -18.65 -17.98
N ASN A 93 11.11 -19.39 -18.66
CA ASN A 93 12.49 -18.97 -18.90
C ASN A 93 12.59 -17.99 -20.08
N ASN A 94 11.69 -18.11 -21.06
CA ASN A 94 11.64 -17.23 -22.21
C ASN A 94 10.72 -16.02 -21.91
N LEU A 95 11.29 -14.82 -21.83
CA LEU A 95 10.52 -13.61 -21.57
C LEU A 95 9.38 -13.39 -22.57
N ASN A 96 9.60 -13.64 -23.85
CA ASN A 96 8.58 -13.44 -24.87
C ASN A 96 7.40 -14.40 -24.65
N THR A 97 7.68 -15.65 -24.27
CA THR A 97 6.65 -16.63 -23.90
C THR A 97 5.91 -16.18 -22.63
N ARG A 98 6.63 -15.71 -21.61
CA ARG A 98 6.04 -15.19 -20.37
C ARG A 98 5.09 -14.01 -20.63
N VAL A 99 5.52 -13.04 -21.45
CA VAL A 99 4.72 -11.87 -21.86
C VAL A 99 3.49 -12.32 -22.65
N LYS A 100 3.65 -13.25 -23.60
CA LYS A 100 2.52 -13.80 -24.40
C LYS A 100 1.49 -14.50 -23.53
N ASN A 101 1.94 -15.36 -22.61
CA ASN A 101 1.06 -16.08 -21.70
C ASN A 101 0.30 -15.11 -20.78
N PHE A 102 1.00 -14.12 -20.21
CA PHE A 102 0.37 -13.08 -19.40
C PHE A 102 -0.71 -12.32 -20.18
N LYS A 103 -0.38 -11.83 -21.39
CA LYS A 103 -1.33 -11.12 -22.26
C LYS A 103 -2.58 -11.96 -22.52
N LYS A 104 -2.36 -13.18 -23.02
CA LYS A 104 -3.42 -14.12 -23.36
C LYS A 104 -4.34 -14.35 -22.16
N ASN A 105 -3.77 -14.65 -21.00
CA ASN A 105 -4.54 -14.98 -19.80
C ASN A 105 -5.33 -13.77 -19.26
N PHE A 106 -4.76 -12.56 -19.30
CA PHE A 106 -5.49 -11.36 -18.86
C PHE A 106 -6.61 -11.00 -19.84
N ILE A 107 -6.33 -10.97 -21.15
CA ILE A 107 -7.33 -10.62 -22.18
C ILE A 107 -8.54 -11.56 -22.08
N ILE A 108 -8.30 -12.87 -21.92
CA ILE A 108 -9.37 -13.86 -21.72
C ILE A 108 -10.25 -13.53 -20.51
N LEU A 109 -9.68 -13.04 -19.40
CA LEU A 109 -10.47 -12.63 -18.22
C LEU A 109 -11.25 -11.34 -18.48
N ALA A 110 -10.66 -10.35 -19.15
CA ALA A 110 -11.30 -9.07 -19.44
C ALA A 110 -12.48 -9.25 -20.40
N GLU A 111 -12.31 -10.00 -21.48
CA GLU A 111 -13.37 -10.33 -22.44
C GLU A 111 -14.50 -11.14 -21.80
N ALA A 112 -14.18 -12.06 -20.88
CA ALA A 112 -15.18 -12.81 -20.16
C ALA A 112 -16.07 -11.91 -19.30
N ILE A 113 -15.48 -10.91 -18.62
CA ILE A 113 -16.22 -9.91 -17.84
C ILE A 113 -17.12 -9.06 -18.74
N GLU A 114 -16.61 -8.57 -19.87
CA GLU A 114 -17.37 -7.75 -20.82
C GLU A 114 -18.59 -8.52 -21.34
N LYS A 115 -18.40 -9.74 -21.85
CA LYS A 115 -19.48 -10.61 -22.32
C LYS A 115 -20.52 -10.93 -21.23
N LEU A 116 -20.07 -11.23 -20.01
CA LEU A 116 -20.98 -11.49 -18.90
C LEU A 116 -21.77 -10.24 -18.53
N ARG A 117 -21.11 -9.08 -18.47
CA ARG A 117 -21.75 -7.80 -18.14
C ARG A 117 -22.84 -7.48 -19.14
N ASP A 118 -22.55 -7.54 -20.44
CA ASP A 118 -23.54 -7.24 -21.47
C ASP A 118 -24.73 -8.20 -21.42
N TYR A 119 -24.47 -9.49 -21.19
CA TYR A 119 -25.53 -10.49 -21.05
C TYR A 119 -26.43 -10.29 -19.83
N TYR A 120 -25.86 -9.96 -18.66
CA TYR A 120 -26.61 -9.83 -17.40
C TYR A 120 -27.24 -8.46 -17.19
N THR A 121 -26.74 -7.41 -17.85
CA THR A 121 -27.29 -6.05 -17.72
C THR A 121 -28.52 -5.82 -18.56
N HIS A 122 -28.67 -6.56 -19.66
CA HIS A 122 -29.80 -6.44 -20.57
C HIS A 122 -30.78 -7.62 -20.47
N PHE A 123 -32.05 -7.35 -20.78
CA PHE A 123 -33.08 -8.39 -20.84
C PHE A 123 -32.70 -9.49 -21.83
N TYR A 124 -32.54 -9.11 -23.10
CA TYR A 124 -32.16 -10.00 -24.19
C TYR A 124 -30.71 -9.75 -24.61
N HIS A 125 -29.98 -10.85 -24.83
CA HIS A 125 -28.64 -10.89 -25.37
C HIS A 125 -28.45 -12.28 -26.00
N ASP A 126 -27.63 -12.38 -27.05
CA ASP A 126 -27.29 -13.67 -27.63
C ASP A 126 -26.67 -14.62 -26.59
N PRO A 127 -26.89 -15.95 -26.69
CA PRO A 127 -26.30 -16.91 -25.77
C PRO A 127 -24.79 -16.71 -25.64
N ILE A 128 -24.29 -16.67 -24.40
CA ILE A 128 -22.86 -16.52 -24.18
C ILE A 128 -22.16 -17.81 -24.61
N THR A 129 -21.46 -17.73 -25.72
CA THR A 129 -20.49 -18.72 -26.13
C THR A 129 -19.10 -18.12 -25.96
N PHE A 130 -18.27 -18.75 -25.13
CA PHE A 130 -16.83 -18.49 -25.16
C PHE A 130 -16.24 -19.24 -26.38
N GLU A 131 -16.66 -18.82 -27.59
CA GLU A 131 -16.72 -19.72 -28.75
C GLU A 131 -15.39 -19.97 -29.48
N ASP A 132 -14.31 -19.25 -29.18
CA ASP A 132 -13.03 -19.51 -29.85
C ASP A 132 -12.06 -20.44 -29.12
N ASN A 133 -12.32 -20.85 -27.87
CA ASN A 133 -11.59 -21.92 -27.17
C ASN A 133 -12.29 -22.23 -25.83
N LYS A 134 -13.17 -23.24 -25.77
CA LYS A 134 -14.00 -23.53 -24.58
C LYS A 134 -13.23 -24.07 -23.35
N GLU A 135 -11.90 -24.18 -23.40
CA GLU A 135 -11.04 -24.76 -22.34
C GLU A 135 -10.18 -23.73 -21.55
N PRO A 136 -9.46 -22.75 -22.16
CA PRO A 136 -8.43 -21.98 -21.45
C PRO A 136 -8.91 -21.08 -20.31
N LEU A 137 -10.09 -20.44 -20.42
CA LEU A 137 -10.62 -19.60 -19.32
C LEU A 137 -10.91 -20.45 -18.08
N LEU A 138 -11.58 -21.59 -18.27
CA LEU A 138 -12.02 -22.46 -17.19
C LEU A 138 -10.83 -23.19 -16.56
N GLU A 139 -9.88 -23.64 -17.38
CA GLU A 139 -8.60 -24.21 -16.91
C GLU A 139 -7.81 -23.18 -16.09
N LEU A 140 -7.72 -21.93 -16.58
CA LEU A 140 -7.06 -20.83 -15.86
C LEU A 140 -7.74 -20.57 -14.52
N LEU A 141 -9.06 -20.43 -14.49
CA LEU A 141 -9.79 -20.17 -13.24
C LEU A 141 -9.64 -21.33 -12.24
N ASP A 142 -9.71 -22.59 -12.69
CA ASP A 142 -9.51 -23.76 -11.83
C ASP A 142 -8.06 -23.82 -11.29
N GLU A 143 -7.06 -23.51 -12.11
CA GLU A 143 -5.65 -23.47 -11.69
C GLU A 143 -5.42 -22.38 -10.63
N VAL A 144 -5.90 -21.17 -10.88
CA VAL A 144 -5.79 -20.04 -9.95
C VAL A 144 -6.54 -20.36 -8.66
N LEU A 145 -7.76 -20.90 -8.74
CA LEU A 145 -8.55 -21.29 -7.57
C LEU A 145 -7.83 -22.36 -6.75
N LEU A 146 -7.27 -23.38 -7.39
CA LEU A 146 -6.50 -24.42 -6.72
C LEU A 146 -5.29 -23.84 -5.97
N LYS A 147 -4.47 -23.03 -6.64
CA LYS A 147 -3.31 -22.36 -6.02
C LYS A 147 -3.75 -21.48 -4.85
N THR A 148 -4.85 -20.74 -5.01
CA THR A 148 -5.43 -19.89 -3.95
C THR A 148 -5.87 -20.70 -2.74
N ILE A 149 -6.58 -21.81 -2.94
CA ILE A 149 -7.01 -22.70 -1.85
C ILE A 149 -5.80 -23.26 -1.09
N LEU A 150 -4.77 -23.71 -1.81
CA LEU A 150 -3.55 -24.26 -1.22
C LEU A 150 -2.79 -23.19 -0.42
N ASP A 151 -2.71 -21.97 -0.93
CA ASP A 151 -2.10 -20.83 -0.27
C ASP A 151 -2.86 -20.44 1.01
N VAL A 152 -4.19 -20.39 0.96
CA VAL A 152 -5.03 -20.12 2.15
C VAL A 152 -4.85 -21.22 3.20
N LYS A 153 -4.85 -22.50 2.77
CA LYS A 153 -4.61 -23.65 3.64
C LYS A 153 -3.24 -23.59 4.32
N LYS A 154 -2.19 -23.23 3.59
CA LYS A 154 -0.81 -23.17 4.11
C LYS A 154 -0.55 -21.94 4.98
N LYS A 155 -0.92 -20.75 4.50
CA LYS A 155 -0.53 -19.45 5.09
C LYS A 155 -1.49 -18.95 6.17
N TYR A 156 -2.75 -19.38 6.17
CA TYR A 156 -3.76 -18.80 7.06
C TYR A 156 -4.31 -19.80 8.07
N LEU A 157 -4.73 -21.00 7.68
CA LEU A 157 -5.32 -21.95 8.64
C LEU A 157 -4.30 -22.86 9.33
N LYS A 158 -3.13 -23.11 8.71
CA LYS A 158 -2.08 -23.96 9.31
C LYS A 158 -0.99 -23.24 10.09
N THR A 159 -0.91 -21.90 10.00
CA THR A 159 0.11 -21.12 10.73
C THR A 159 -0.22 -20.94 12.20
N ASP A 160 0.82 -20.85 13.03
CA ASP A 160 0.68 -20.74 14.49
C ASP A 160 -0.15 -19.51 14.91
N LYS A 161 0.00 -18.36 14.24
CA LYS A 161 -0.72 -17.12 14.58
C LYS A 161 -2.24 -17.28 14.59
N THR A 162 -2.80 -17.82 13.51
CA THR A 162 -4.24 -18.04 13.39
C THR A 162 -4.71 -19.15 14.32
N LYS A 163 -3.91 -20.21 14.50
CA LYS A 163 -4.20 -21.27 15.47
C LYS A 163 -4.31 -20.71 16.89
N GLU A 164 -3.42 -19.81 17.30
CA GLU A 164 -3.50 -19.19 18.63
C GLU A 164 -4.78 -18.35 18.80
N ILE A 165 -5.16 -17.53 17.81
CA ILE A 165 -6.42 -16.75 17.94
C ILE A 165 -7.64 -17.67 17.99
N LEU A 166 -7.69 -18.69 17.13
CA LEU A 166 -8.82 -19.63 17.07
C LEU A 166 -8.98 -20.45 18.36
N LYS A 167 -7.87 -20.78 19.05
CA LYS A 167 -7.93 -21.44 20.37
C LYS A 167 -8.69 -20.61 21.41
N ASP A 168 -8.57 -19.29 21.34
CA ASP A 168 -9.20 -18.39 22.31
C ASP A 168 -10.62 -17.99 21.88
N SER A 169 -10.84 -17.71 20.59
CA SER A 169 -12.15 -17.22 20.10
C SER A 169 -13.17 -18.31 19.80
N LEU A 170 -12.73 -19.51 19.43
CA LEU A 170 -13.59 -20.65 19.07
C LEU A 170 -13.36 -21.86 19.97
N ARG A 171 -12.89 -21.66 21.22
CA ARG A 171 -12.47 -22.74 22.11
C ARG A 171 -13.53 -23.83 22.27
N GLU A 172 -14.75 -23.43 22.62
CA GLU A 172 -15.88 -24.35 22.81
C GLU A 172 -16.23 -25.12 21.53
N GLU A 173 -16.26 -24.44 20.38
CA GLU A 173 -16.52 -25.09 19.09
C GLU A 173 -15.39 -26.05 18.71
N MET A 174 -14.14 -25.67 18.96
CA MET A 174 -12.97 -26.51 18.70
C MET A 174 -12.95 -27.76 19.57
N ASP A 175 -13.32 -27.66 20.85
CA ASP A 175 -13.39 -28.80 21.76
C ASP A 175 -14.48 -29.79 21.31
N LEU A 176 -15.65 -29.29 20.88
CA LEU A 176 -16.71 -30.12 20.28
C LEU A 176 -16.25 -30.81 18.99
N LEU A 177 -15.55 -30.10 18.09
CA LEU A 177 -15.02 -30.67 16.85
C LEU A 177 -13.95 -31.73 17.12
N VAL A 178 -13.12 -31.57 18.16
CA VAL A 178 -12.13 -32.56 18.59
C VAL A 178 -12.81 -33.84 19.06
N ILE A 179 -13.84 -33.73 19.90
CA ILE A 179 -14.60 -34.90 20.37
C ILE A 179 -15.19 -35.64 19.17
N ARG A 180 -15.94 -34.94 18.31
CA ARG A 180 -16.57 -35.53 17.11
C ARG A 180 -15.58 -36.18 16.18
N LYS A 181 -14.44 -35.53 15.91
CA LYS A 181 -13.42 -36.08 15.01
C LYS A 181 -12.74 -37.30 15.61
N THR A 182 -12.57 -37.34 16.93
CA THR A 182 -12.05 -38.50 17.65
C THR A 182 -12.98 -39.69 17.48
N ASP A 183 -14.30 -39.50 17.61
CA ASP A 183 -15.29 -40.55 17.43
C ASP A 183 -15.36 -41.05 15.98
N GLU A 184 -15.31 -40.15 14.99
CA GLU A 184 -15.22 -40.52 13.57
C GLU A 184 -13.97 -41.38 13.28
N LEU A 185 -12.82 -41.01 13.84
CA LEU A 185 -11.56 -41.75 13.67
C LEU A 185 -11.57 -43.09 14.42
N ARG A 186 -12.25 -43.19 15.56
CA ARG A 186 -12.48 -44.46 16.28
C ARG A 186 -13.31 -45.43 15.44
N GLU A 187 -14.39 -44.96 14.83
CA GLU A 187 -15.22 -45.78 13.93
C GLU A 187 -14.44 -46.21 12.69
N LYS A 188 -13.68 -45.31 12.06
CA LYS A 188 -12.81 -45.65 10.92
C LYS A 188 -11.68 -46.60 11.29
N LYS A 189 -11.21 -46.59 12.54
CA LYS A 189 -10.21 -47.57 13.01
C LYS A 189 -10.76 -48.99 13.03
N LYS A 190 -12.06 -49.19 13.27
CA LYS A 190 -12.70 -50.52 13.18
C LYS A 190 -12.56 -51.14 11.79
N THR A 191 -12.51 -50.32 10.74
CA THR A 191 -12.35 -50.76 9.34
C THR A 191 -10.91 -50.65 8.81
N ASN A 192 -10.08 -49.78 9.39
CA ASN A 192 -8.65 -49.66 9.05
C ASN A 192 -7.79 -49.46 10.31
N PRO A 193 -7.12 -50.51 10.82
CA PRO A 193 -6.40 -50.47 12.10
C PRO A 193 -5.19 -49.52 12.13
N LYS A 194 -4.72 -49.02 10.98
CA LYS A 194 -3.58 -48.08 10.88
C LYS A 194 -3.93 -46.63 11.24
N ILE A 195 -5.21 -46.32 11.47
CA ILE A 195 -5.67 -44.96 11.78
C ILE A 195 -5.39 -44.60 13.24
N GLN A 196 -4.62 -43.52 13.47
CA GLN A 196 -4.38 -42.95 14.80
C GLN A 196 -5.53 -42.04 15.22
N HIS A 197 -6.02 -42.22 16.45
CA HIS A 197 -7.16 -41.47 17.02
C HIS A 197 -6.89 -40.93 18.43
N THR A 198 -5.64 -41.00 18.91
CA THR A 198 -5.24 -40.57 20.27
C THR A 198 -4.33 -39.34 20.27
N ASP A 199 -3.69 -39.00 19.15
CA ASP A 199 -2.82 -37.83 19.03
C ASP A 199 -3.63 -36.55 18.81
N SER A 200 -3.73 -35.72 19.87
CA SER A 200 -4.45 -34.44 19.85
C SER A 200 -3.95 -33.49 18.75
N SER A 201 -2.66 -33.51 18.42
CA SER A 201 -2.10 -32.67 17.36
C SER A 201 -2.59 -33.11 15.98
N GLN A 202 -2.61 -34.41 15.72
CA GLN A 202 -3.12 -34.96 14.46
C GLN A 202 -4.62 -34.74 14.30
N ILE A 203 -5.40 -34.93 15.37
CA ILE A 203 -6.86 -34.69 15.36
C ILE A 203 -7.14 -33.22 15.00
N LYS A 204 -6.47 -32.27 15.66
CA LYS A 204 -6.59 -30.84 15.33
C LYS A 204 -6.20 -30.55 13.89
N ASN A 205 -5.10 -31.11 13.40
CA ASN A 205 -4.69 -30.95 12.00
C ASN A 205 -5.70 -31.55 11.01
N SER A 206 -6.38 -32.65 11.36
CA SER A 206 -7.45 -33.23 10.56
C SER A 206 -8.65 -32.28 10.46
N ILE A 207 -9.07 -31.68 11.57
CA ILE A 207 -10.17 -30.69 11.60
C ILE A 207 -9.86 -29.51 10.67
N PHE A 208 -8.62 -29.00 10.72
CA PHE A 208 -8.18 -27.94 9.80
C PHE A 208 -8.14 -28.38 8.33
N ASN A 209 -7.85 -29.66 8.04
CA ASN A 209 -7.90 -30.19 6.68
C ASN A 209 -9.34 -30.36 6.18
N ASP A 210 -10.26 -30.80 7.06
CA ASP A 210 -11.67 -30.99 6.74
C ASP A 210 -12.37 -29.68 6.37
N ALA A 211 -11.87 -28.54 6.88
CA ALA A 211 -12.32 -27.21 6.48
C ALA A 211 -12.20 -26.97 4.96
N PHE A 212 -11.32 -27.69 4.27
CA PHE A 212 -11.08 -27.58 2.82
C PHE A 212 -11.65 -28.76 2.02
N GLN A 213 -12.28 -29.75 2.64
CA GLN A 213 -12.80 -30.94 1.94
C GLN A 213 -13.89 -30.59 0.91
N GLY A 214 -14.65 -29.50 1.15
CA GLY A 214 -15.62 -28.99 0.18
C GLY A 214 -14.99 -28.31 -1.05
N LEU A 215 -13.70 -27.96 -0.99
CA LEU A 215 -12.98 -27.21 -2.02
C LEU A 215 -11.93 -28.07 -2.76
N LEU A 216 -11.41 -29.12 -2.11
CA LEU A 216 -10.37 -29.99 -2.66
C LEU A 216 -10.83 -31.44 -2.76
N TYR A 217 -10.35 -32.14 -3.78
CA TYR A 217 -10.47 -33.59 -3.92
C TYR A 217 -9.10 -34.19 -4.26
N GLU A 218 -8.84 -35.40 -3.76
CA GLU A 218 -7.65 -36.18 -4.11
C GLU A 218 -8.05 -37.29 -5.07
N ASP A 219 -7.55 -37.20 -6.32
CA ASP A 219 -7.77 -38.24 -7.32
C ASP A 219 -6.93 -39.48 -6.97
N LYS A 220 -7.61 -40.59 -6.70
CA LYS A 220 -6.99 -41.87 -6.35
C LYS A 220 -6.51 -42.66 -7.58
N GLY A 221 -6.93 -42.29 -8.80
CA GLY A 221 -6.62 -43.00 -10.03
C GLY A 221 -5.38 -42.50 -10.78
N ASN A 222 -5.00 -41.22 -10.63
CA ASN A 222 -3.86 -40.60 -11.31
C ASN A 222 -2.89 -39.92 -10.34
N ASN A 223 -1.80 -40.59 -9.98
CA ASN A 223 -0.63 -40.02 -9.27
C ASN A 223 -0.92 -39.23 -7.97
N LYS A 224 -2.09 -39.38 -7.33
CA LYS A 224 -2.51 -38.62 -6.13
C LYS A 224 -2.40 -37.09 -6.30
N LYS A 225 -2.79 -36.56 -7.47
CA LYS A 225 -2.81 -35.10 -7.66
C LYS A 225 -4.02 -34.48 -6.94
N THR A 226 -3.78 -33.45 -6.14
CA THR A 226 -4.85 -32.63 -5.54
C THR A 226 -5.48 -31.74 -6.61
N GLN A 227 -6.81 -31.76 -6.71
CA GLN A 227 -7.58 -30.96 -7.65
C GLN A 227 -8.69 -30.18 -6.93
N VAL A 228 -9.30 -29.23 -7.64
CA VAL A 228 -10.52 -28.54 -7.20
C VAL A 228 -11.66 -29.56 -7.13
N SER A 229 -12.47 -29.50 -6.06
CA SER A 229 -13.63 -30.39 -5.90
C SER A 229 -14.66 -30.13 -7.00
N HIS A 230 -15.46 -31.14 -7.36
CA HIS A 230 -16.53 -30.97 -8.36
C HIS A 230 -17.52 -29.84 -8.02
N ARG A 231 -17.74 -29.58 -6.72
CA ARG A 231 -18.63 -28.50 -6.24
C ARG A 231 -18.00 -27.11 -6.41
N ALA A 232 -16.67 -27.03 -6.40
CA ALA A 232 -15.92 -25.78 -6.53
C ALA A 232 -15.32 -25.59 -7.94
N LYS A 233 -15.50 -26.55 -8.85
CA LYS A 233 -15.05 -26.42 -10.24
C LYS A 233 -15.73 -25.22 -10.88
N THR A 234 -14.95 -24.45 -11.63
CA THR A 234 -15.42 -23.23 -12.29
C THR A 234 -16.30 -23.53 -13.50
N ARG A 235 -16.12 -24.69 -14.14
CA ARG A 235 -17.00 -25.19 -15.21
C ARG A 235 -18.34 -25.67 -14.65
N LEU A 236 -19.43 -25.28 -15.32
CA LEU A 236 -20.77 -25.78 -15.05
C LEU A 236 -20.79 -27.32 -15.13
N ASN A 237 -21.31 -27.97 -14.10
CA ASN A 237 -21.35 -29.42 -14.01
C ASN A 237 -22.56 -29.91 -13.20
N PRO A 238 -22.90 -31.21 -13.24
CA PRO A 238 -24.09 -31.74 -12.55
C PRO A 238 -24.07 -31.61 -11.02
N LYS A 239 -22.92 -31.31 -10.42
CA LYS A 239 -22.75 -31.11 -8.97
C LYS A 239 -22.69 -29.64 -8.56
N ASP A 240 -23.10 -28.71 -9.45
CA ASP A 240 -23.23 -27.30 -9.12
C ASP A 240 -24.30 -27.07 -8.03
N ILE A 241 -24.26 -25.90 -7.40
CA ILE A 241 -25.15 -25.54 -6.28
C ILE A 241 -26.62 -25.48 -6.72
N HIS A 242 -26.88 -25.03 -7.94
CA HIS A 242 -28.20 -24.97 -8.57
C HIS A 242 -28.35 -26.12 -9.55
N LYS A 243 -29.42 -26.90 -9.40
CA LYS A 243 -29.73 -28.05 -10.26
C LYS A 243 -30.24 -27.58 -11.62
N GLN A 244 -30.16 -28.45 -12.64
CA GLN A 244 -30.59 -28.13 -14.01
C GLN A 244 -32.06 -27.67 -14.10
N GLU A 245 -32.95 -28.29 -13.31
CA GLU A 245 -34.38 -27.93 -13.22
C GLU A 245 -34.65 -26.51 -12.67
N GLU A 246 -33.66 -25.89 -12.02
CA GLU A 246 -33.79 -24.54 -11.44
C GLU A 246 -33.32 -23.42 -12.40
N ARG A 247 -32.97 -23.74 -13.65
CA ARG A 247 -32.29 -22.85 -14.61
C ARG A 247 -33.21 -22.49 -15.78
N ASP A 248 -33.35 -21.19 -16.04
CA ASP A 248 -34.06 -20.66 -17.23
C ASP A 248 -33.11 -20.65 -18.46
N PHE A 249 -31.81 -20.49 -18.22
CA PHE A 249 -30.76 -20.50 -19.23
C PHE A 249 -29.46 -21.09 -18.64
N GLU A 250 -28.49 -21.42 -19.49
CA GLU A 250 -27.16 -21.86 -19.05
C GLU A 250 -26.06 -20.93 -19.54
N ILE A 251 -25.08 -20.71 -18.67
CA ILE A 251 -23.78 -20.12 -19.03
C ILE A 251 -22.68 -21.15 -18.76
N PRO A 252 -21.52 -21.08 -19.44
CA PRO A 252 -20.47 -22.10 -19.26
C PRO A 252 -19.83 -22.15 -17.86
N LEU A 253 -20.03 -21.12 -17.04
CA LEU A 253 -19.53 -21.02 -15.67
C LEU A 253 -20.50 -21.63 -14.66
N SER A 254 -19.97 -22.33 -13.67
CA SER A 254 -20.70 -22.73 -12.47
C SER A 254 -20.95 -21.53 -11.56
N THR A 255 -21.81 -21.71 -10.54
CA THR A 255 -22.05 -20.67 -9.52
C THR A 255 -20.74 -20.32 -8.81
N SER A 256 -19.94 -21.34 -8.51
CA SER A 256 -18.61 -21.18 -7.90
C SER A 256 -17.63 -20.45 -8.83
N GLY A 257 -17.65 -20.78 -10.13
CA GLY A 257 -16.83 -20.12 -11.15
C GLY A 257 -17.15 -18.64 -11.31
N LEU A 258 -18.45 -18.30 -11.37
CA LEU A 258 -18.90 -16.91 -11.45
C LEU A 258 -18.48 -16.12 -10.20
N VAL A 259 -18.75 -16.64 -9.00
CA VAL A 259 -18.36 -15.96 -7.75
C VAL A 259 -16.84 -15.80 -7.66
N PHE A 260 -16.07 -16.79 -8.09
CA PHE A 260 -14.62 -16.69 -8.10
C PHE A 260 -14.12 -15.62 -9.07
N LEU A 261 -14.61 -15.61 -10.32
CA LEU A 261 -14.25 -14.60 -11.31
C LEU A 261 -14.59 -13.18 -10.82
N MET A 262 -15.79 -12.99 -10.28
CA MET A 262 -16.22 -11.71 -9.69
C MET A 262 -15.31 -11.28 -8.53
N SER A 263 -14.88 -12.23 -7.69
CA SER A 263 -14.00 -11.98 -6.54
C SER A 263 -12.63 -11.45 -6.90
N LEU A 264 -12.17 -11.57 -8.16
CA LEU A 264 -10.86 -11.06 -8.60
C LEU A 264 -10.86 -9.53 -8.78
N PHE A 265 -12.04 -8.93 -9.02
CA PHE A 265 -12.17 -7.54 -9.44
C PHE A 265 -13.13 -6.71 -8.57
N LEU A 266 -13.97 -7.34 -7.75
CA LEU A 266 -14.71 -6.67 -6.69
C LEU A 266 -13.80 -6.38 -5.48
N SER A 267 -14.06 -5.27 -4.81
CA SER A 267 -13.44 -4.98 -3.52
C SER A 267 -13.93 -5.94 -2.46
N LYS A 268 -13.21 -6.02 -1.33
CA LYS A 268 -13.58 -6.90 -0.21
C LYS A 268 -14.99 -6.65 0.34
N LYS A 269 -15.49 -5.41 0.28
CA LYS A 269 -16.85 -5.11 0.72
C LYS A 269 -17.85 -5.64 -0.31
N GLU A 270 -17.67 -5.25 -1.56
CA GLU A 270 -18.59 -5.61 -2.65
C GLU A 270 -18.71 -7.13 -2.85
N ILE A 271 -17.63 -7.89 -2.70
CA ILE A 271 -17.69 -9.37 -2.81
C ILE A 271 -18.41 -10.02 -1.62
N GLU A 272 -18.37 -9.42 -0.42
CA GLU A 272 -19.13 -9.90 0.74
C GLU A 272 -20.62 -9.61 0.55
N ASP A 273 -20.96 -8.38 0.17
CA ASP A 273 -22.32 -7.98 -0.22
C ASP A 273 -22.86 -8.93 -1.32
N PHE A 274 -22.10 -9.17 -2.39
CA PHE A 274 -22.49 -10.04 -3.52
C PHE A 274 -22.78 -11.48 -3.10
N LYS A 275 -21.88 -12.12 -2.35
CA LYS A 275 -22.03 -13.54 -2.00
C LYS A 275 -22.98 -13.78 -0.84
N SER A 276 -23.32 -12.75 -0.06
CA SER A 276 -24.27 -12.83 1.05
C SER A 276 -25.67 -13.28 0.61
N ASN A 277 -26.04 -13.05 -0.65
CA ASN A 277 -27.32 -13.43 -1.24
C ASN A 277 -27.24 -14.63 -2.20
N ILE A 278 -26.11 -15.37 -2.20
CA ILE A 278 -25.91 -16.57 -3.04
C ILE A 278 -25.89 -17.82 -2.16
N LYS A 279 -26.63 -18.85 -2.57
CA LYS A 279 -26.68 -20.14 -1.87
C LYS A 279 -25.28 -20.76 -1.76
N GLY A 280 -24.95 -21.29 -0.58
CA GLY A 280 -23.64 -21.93 -0.33
C GLY A 280 -22.50 -21.00 0.08
N PHE A 281 -22.69 -19.68 -0.01
CA PHE A 281 -21.70 -18.67 0.41
C PHE A 281 -22.17 -17.82 1.60
N LYS A 282 -23.39 -18.06 2.10
CA LYS A 282 -23.94 -17.41 3.30
C LYS A 282 -23.17 -17.84 4.55
N GLY A 283 -22.44 -16.91 5.17
CA GLY A 283 -21.77 -17.13 6.45
C GLY A 283 -22.75 -17.06 7.61
N LYS A 284 -23.38 -18.18 7.99
CA LYS A 284 -24.12 -18.28 9.24
C LYS A 284 -23.22 -18.95 10.28
N VAL A 285 -23.06 -18.34 11.46
CA VAL A 285 -22.44 -19.00 12.61
C VAL A 285 -23.44 -20.07 13.07
N VAL A 286 -23.24 -21.30 12.61
CA VAL A 286 -24.13 -22.43 12.93
C VAL A 286 -23.37 -23.41 13.82
N LYS A 287 -24.00 -23.80 14.93
CA LYS A 287 -23.55 -24.89 15.81
C LYS A 287 -24.19 -26.22 15.37
N ASP A 288 -24.03 -26.62 14.11
CA ASP A 288 -24.68 -27.82 13.54
C ASP A 288 -23.65 -28.87 13.05
N GLU A 289 -24.08 -30.11 12.84
CA GLU A 289 -23.26 -31.30 12.62
C GLU A 289 -22.39 -31.25 11.34
N ASN A 290 -22.89 -30.63 10.26
CA ASN A 290 -22.23 -30.61 8.95
C ASN A 290 -21.53 -29.27 8.59
N HIS A 291 -21.86 -28.19 9.30
CA HIS A 291 -21.42 -26.83 8.99
C HIS A 291 -20.78 -26.19 10.23
N ASN A 292 -19.50 -25.83 10.13
CA ASN A 292 -18.73 -25.23 11.23
C ASN A 292 -18.06 -23.92 10.79
N SER A 293 -17.68 -23.08 11.75
CA SER A 293 -17.09 -21.75 11.52
C SER A 293 -15.78 -21.83 10.72
N LEU A 294 -15.01 -22.91 10.83
CA LEU A 294 -13.77 -23.10 10.08
C LEU A 294 -14.01 -23.30 8.57
N LYS A 295 -15.03 -24.07 8.19
CA LYS A 295 -15.41 -24.27 6.77
C LYS A 295 -15.89 -22.95 6.15
N TYR A 296 -16.69 -22.18 6.88
CA TYR A 296 -17.13 -20.86 6.42
C TYR A 296 -15.94 -19.90 6.31
N MET A 297 -15.05 -19.87 7.30
CA MET A 297 -13.86 -19.03 7.27
C MET A 297 -12.94 -19.36 6.09
N ALA A 298 -12.72 -20.65 5.83
CA ALA A 298 -11.94 -21.11 4.68
C ALA A 298 -12.57 -20.64 3.36
N THR A 299 -13.88 -20.87 3.20
CA THR A 299 -14.63 -20.48 2.00
C THR A 299 -14.62 -18.96 1.81
N HIS A 300 -15.03 -18.17 2.82
CA HIS A 300 -15.02 -16.71 2.74
C HIS A 300 -13.64 -16.15 2.37
N ARG A 301 -12.56 -16.72 2.95
CA ARG A 301 -11.20 -16.25 2.68
C ARG A 301 -10.74 -16.59 1.26
N VAL A 302 -11.03 -17.78 0.76
CA VAL A 302 -10.67 -18.19 -0.62
C VAL A 302 -11.29 -17.24 -1.65
N TYR A 303 -12.58 -16.91 -1.50
CA TYR A 303 -13.31 -16.02 -2.41
C TYR A 303 -13.20 -14.53 -2.06
N SER A 304 -12.18 -14.10 -1.31
CA SER A 304 -11.95 -12.67 -0.99
C SER A 304 -10.47 -12.29 -0.90
N ILE A 305 -9.55 -13.25 -0.90
CA ILE A 305 -8.11 -12.98 -0.77
C ILE A 305 -7.53 -12.29 -2.01
N LEU A 306 -8.08 -12.59 -3.19
CA LEU A 306 -7.69 -11.98 -4.45
C LEU A 306 -8.52 -10.74 -4.84
N ALA A 307 -9.38 -10.26 -3.93
CA ALA A 307 -10.20 -9.08 -4.14
C ALA A 307 -9.38 -7.84 -4.52
N PHE A 308 -9.99 -7.00 -5.37
CA PHE A 308 -9.47 -5.70 -5.74
C PHE A 308 -9.13 -4.89 -4.47
N LYS A 309 -7.91 -4.36 -4.41
CA LYS A 309 -7.39 -3.66 -3.24
C LYS A 309 -7.90 -2.21 -3.11
N GLY A 310 -8.74 -1.76 -4.04
CA GLY A 310 -9.08 -0.35 -4.20
C GLY A 310 -7.96 0.42 -4.91
N LEU A 311 -8.28 1.58 -5.47
CA LEU A 311 -7.26 2.48 -5.98
C LEU A 311 -6.39 2.97 -4.82
N LYS A 312 -5.09 2.70 -4.92
CA LYS A 312 -4.05 3.15 -3.99
C LYS A 312 -3.79 4.65 -4.16
N TYR A 313 -4.82 5.44 -3.83
CA TYR A 313 -4.78 6.88 -3.61
C TYR A 313 -4.46 7.72 -4.86
N ARG A 314 -5.51 8.26 -5.50
CA ARG A 314 -5.45 9.64 -6.04
C ARG A 314 -4.83 10.54 -4.96
N ILE A 315 -4.10 11.62 -5.33
CA ILE A 315 -3.69 12.66 -4.37
C ILE A 315 -4.90 12.92 -3.48
N LYS A 316 -4.78 12.54 -2.19
CA LYS A 316 -5.96 12.31 -1.34
C LYS A 316 -6.89 13.51 -1.44
N THR A 317 -8.17 13.23 -1.60
CA THR A 317 -9.20 14.28 -1.57
C THR A 317 -9.11 15.10 -0.28
N ASP A 318 -8.55 14.55 0.80
CA ASP A 318 -8.25 15.28 2.03
C ASP A 318 -6.80 15.77 2.09
N THR A 319 -6.68 17.09 2.08
CA THR A 319 -5.69 17.88 2.82
C THR A 319 -5.25 17.22 4.14
N PHE A 320 -4.04 17.55 4.60
CA PHE A 320 -3.60 17.30 5.97
C PHE A 320 -4.74 17.50 6.99
N SER A 321 -5.10 16.44 7.72
CA SER A 321 -6.05 16.49 8.83
C SER A 321 -5.28 16.31 10.13
N LYS A 322 -5.46 17.26 11.07
CA LYS A 322 -4.87 17.21 12.41
C LYS A 322 -5.24 15.88 13.09
N GLU A 323 -6.51 15.48 12.96
CA GLU A 323 -7.03 14.21 13.51
C GLU A 323 -6.27 13.00 12.94
N THR A 324 -6.00 12.95 11.64
CA THR A 324 -5.35 11.78 11.02
C THR A 324 -3.91 11.63 11.51
N LEU A 325 -3.17 12.73 11.65
CA LEU A 325 -1.82 12.70 12.20
C LEU A 325 -1.85 12.23 13.66
N MET A 326 -2.75 12.78 14.48
CA MET A 326 -2.92 12.39 15.88
C MET A 326 -3.24 10.90 16.02
N MET A 327 -4.20 10.39 15.24
CA MET A 327 -4.59 8.97 15.23
C MET A 327 -3.44 8.05 14.85
N GLN A 328 -2.60 8.45 13.88
CA GLN A 328 -1.40 7.70 13.50
C GLN A 328 -0.38 7.65 14.63
N MET A 329 -0.17 8.75 15.35
CA MET A 329 0.73 8.78 16.51
C MET A 329 0.22 7.89 17.64
N ILE A 330 -1.08 7.94 17.95
CA ILE A 330 -1.69 7.09 18.99
C ILE A 330 -1.62 5.60 18.60
N ASP A 331 -1.93 5.25 17.35
CA ASP A 331 -1.79 3.87 16.83
C ASP A 331 -0.35 3.38 16.90
N GLU A 332 0.63 4.21 16.58
CA GLU A 332 2.04 3.85 16.70
C GLU A 332 2.46 3.64 18.17
N LEU A 333 2.04 4.51 19.09
CA LEU A 333 2.34 4.40 20.52
C LEU A 333 1.72 3.15 21.17
N SER A 334 0.57 2.71 20.69
CA SER A 334 -0.10 1.48 21.15
C SER A 334 0.50 0.18 20.60
N LYS A 335 1.52 0.25 19.74
CA LYS A 335 2.25 -0.91 19.21
C LYS A 335 3.60 -1.07 19.89
N VAL A 336 3.99 -2.33 20.12
CA VAL A 336 5.32 -2.64 20.64
C VAL A 336 6.40 -2.37 19.58
N PRO A 337 7.51 -1.68 19.92
CA PRO A 337 8.63 -1.51 18.99
C PRO A 337 9.25 -2.84 18.58
N ASP A 338 9.70 -2.97 17.33
CA ASP A 338 10.35 -4.20 16.84
C ASP A 338 11.58 -4.57 17.68
N CYS A 339 12.35 -3.56 18.12
CA CYS A 339 13.53 -3.77 18.98
C CYS A 339 13.19 -4.39 20.35
N VAL A 340 11.94 -4.25 20.83
CA VAL A 340 11.46 -4.93 22.04
C VAL A 340 10.93 -6.31 21.65
N TYR A 341 9.99 -6.35 20.69
CA TYR A 341 9.28 -7.57 20.27
C TYR A 341 10.22 -8.72 19.89
N GLN A 342 11.24 -8.46 19.08
CA GLN A 342 12.19 -9.49 18.61
C GLN A 342 13.00 -10.10 19.75
N ASN A 343 13.14 -9.41 20.89
CA ASN A 343 13.92 -9.87 22.03
C ASN A 343 13.07 -10.55 23.11
N LEU A 344 11.74 -10.60 22.96
CA LEU A 344 10.86 -11.34 23.86
C LEU A 344 10.90 -12.85 23.58
N SER A 345 10.46 -13.65 24.56
CA SER A 345 10.20 -15.07 24.34
C SER A 345 9.01 -15.27 23.39
N GLU A 346 8.97 -16.41 22.70
CA GLU A 346 7.84 -16.74 21.80
C GLU A 346 6.48 -16.73 22.54
N THR A 347 6.46 -17.11 23.82
CA THR A 347 5.26 -17.04 24.66
C THR A 347 4.76 -15.62 24.82
N LYS A 348 5.65 -14.66 25.14
CA LYS A 348 5.29 -13.25 25.32
C LYS A 348 5.04 -12.52 24.00
N GLN A 349 5.63 -12.98 22.90
CA GLN A 349 5.29 -12.46 21.57
C GLN A 349 3.84 -12.71 21.18
N LYS A 350 3.19 -13.76 21.74
CA LYS A 350 1.78 -14.07 21.48
C LYS A 350 0.83 -13.06 22.12
N ASP A 351 1.24 -12.36 23.19
CA ASP A 351 0.43 -11.33 23.86
C ASP A 351 0.10 -10.14 22.93
N PHE A 352 0.86 -9.98 21.84
CA PHE A 352 0.67 -8.93 20.82
C PHE A 352 -0.11 -9.40 19.58
N ILE A 353 -0.56 -10.66 19.56
CA ILE A 353 -1.39 -11.20 18.48
C ILE A 353 -2.85 -10.91 18.80
N GLU A 354 -3.54 -10.21 17.90
CA GLU A 354 -4.94 -9.82 18.08
C GLU A 354 -5.78 -10.13 16.85
N ASP A 355 -7.08 -10.33 17.04
CA ASP A 355 -8.02 -10.29 15.93
C ASP A 355 -8.39 -8.84 15.65
N TRP A 356 -7.99 -8.34 14.48
CA TRP A 356 -8.32 -6.98 14.05
C TRP A 356 -9.82 -6.74 14.06
N ASN A 357 -10.63 -7.77 13.76
CA ASN A 357 -12.08 -7.64 13.70
C ASN A 357 -12.72 -7.54 15.10
N GLU A 358 -12.17 -8.21 16.11
CA GLU A 358 -12.59 -8.10 17.52
C GLU A 358 -12.42 -6.67 18.05
N TYR A 359 -11.35 -6.00 17.63
CA TYR A 359 -11.06 -4.61 18.00
C TYR A 359 -12.18 -3.61 17.61
N PHE A 360 -12.86 -3.87 16.49
CA PHE A 360 -14.03 -3.08 16.04
C PHE A 360 -15.36 -3.55 16.65
N LYS A 361 -15.41 -4.77 17.22
CA LYS A 361 -16.60 -5.39 17.83
C LYS A 361 -16.89 -4.96 19.28
N ASP A 362 -15.94 -4.39 20.02
CA ASP A 362 -16.13 -4.02 21.45
C ASP A 362 -17.18 -2.88 21.72
N ASN A 363 -18.09 -2.62 20.77
CA ASN A 363 -19.27 -1.79 20.98
C ASN A 363 -20.51 -2.69 20.95
N GLU A 364 -21.36 -2.59 21.97
CA GLU A 364 -22.70 -3.23 21.99
C GLU A 364 -23.58 -2.76 20.82
N GLU A 365 -23.30 -1.58 20.25
CA GLU A 365 -23.95 -1.08 19.04
C GLU A 365 -23.43 -1.71 17.71
N ASN A 366 -22.39 -2.54 17.75
CA ASN A 366 -21.77 -3.13 16.56
C ASN A 366 -21.89 -4.66 16.51
N THR A 367 -22.55 -5.29 17.48
CA THR A 367 -22.67 -6.76 17.55
C THR A 367 -23.48 -7.35 16.39
N GLU A 368 -24.33 -6.57 15.73
CA GLU A 368 -25.23 -7.08 14.68
C GLU A 368 -24.87 -6.66 13.24
N ASN A 369 -24.08 -5.60 13.01
CA ASN A 369 -24.00 -4.95 11.68
C ASN A 369 -22.59 -4.82 11.06
N LEU A 370 -21.79 -5.90 11.02
CA LEU A 370 -20.55 -5.90 10.21
C LEU A 370 -20.35 -7.22 9.47
N GLU A 371 -20.33 -7.16 8.14
CA GLU A 371 -19.96 -8.29 7.26
C GLU A 371 -18.56 -8.85 7.55
N ASN A 372 -17.64 -8.00 8.02
CA ASN A 372 -16.30 -8.38 8.47
C ASN A 372 -16.28 -9.14 9.82
N SER A 373 -17.40 -9.22 10.54
CA SER A 373 -17.49 -9.89 11.84
C SER A 373 -17.36 -11.43 11.74
N ARG A 374 -17.55 -11.99 10.55
CA ARG A 374 -17.68 -13.45 10.33
C ARG A 374 -16.34 -14.17 10.19
N VAL A 375 -15.22 -13.46 9.98
CA VAL A 375 -13.90 -14.03 9.70
C VAL A 375 -12.87 -13.50 10.70
N VAL A 376 -11.98 -14.35 11.22
CA VAL A 376 -10.88 -13.95 12.12
C VAL A 376 -9.75 -13.33 11.29
N HIS A 377 -9.28 -12.12 11.67
CA HIS A 377 -8.21 -11.41 10.98
C HIS A 377 -6.99 -11.21 11.91
N PRO A 378 -6.10 -12.22 12.03
CA PRO A 378 -4.95 -12.15 12.92
C PRO A 378 -3.97 -11.04 12.50
N VAL A 379 -3.63 -10.17 13.44
CA VAL A 379 -2.59 -9.14 13.30
C VAL A 379 -1.60 -9.21 14.46
N ILE A 380 -0.38 -8.71 14.22
CA ILE A 380 0.59 -8.46 15.30
C ILE A 380 0.63 -6.96 15.54
N ARG A 381 0.33 -6.51 16.76
CA ARG A 381 0.39 -5.09 17.18
C ARG A 381 1.83 -4.64 17.43
N LYS A 382 2.71 -4.79 16.43
CA LYS A 382 4.10 -4.32 16.46
C LYS A 382 4.37 -3.21 15.44
N ARG A 383 5.40 -2.40 15.72
CA ARG A 383 5.94 -1.41 14.77
C ARG A 383 6.84 -2.12 13.76
N TYR A 384 6.74 -1.72 12.50
CA TYR A 384 7.57 -2.27 11.40
C TYR A 384 8.63 -1.27 10.93
N GLU A 385 8.28 0.01 10.96
CA GLU A 385 9.16 1.13 10.61
C GLU A 385 9.08 2.19 11.71
N ASP A 386 10.13 3.00 11.83
CA ASP A 386 10.17 4.09 12.81
C ASP A 386 9.64 5.39 12.18
N LYS A 387 8.41 5.75 12.55
CA LYS A 387 7.71 6.92 12.02
C LYS A 387 7.95 8.20 12.82
N PHE A 388 8.70 8.15 13.93
CA PHE A 388 8.88 9.32 14.81
C PHE A 388 9.39 10.54 14.06
N ASN A 389 10.40 10.36 13.21
CA ASN A 389 11.01 11.43 12.44
C ASN A 389 9.98 12.11 11.51
N TYR A 390 9.14 11.31 10.85
CA TYR A 390 8.06 11.84 10.02
C TYR A 390 7.05 12.61 10.87
N PHE A 391 6.58 12.05 11.99
CA PHE A 391 5.63 12.70 12.89
C PHE A 391 6.14 14.03 13.42
N ALA A 392 7.39 14.07 13.90
CA ALA A 392 7.96 15.27 14.48
C ALA A 392 8.18 16.38 13.43
N ILE A 393 8.71 16.05 12.25
CA ILE A 393 8.88 17.04 11.17
C ILE A 393 7.52 17.50 10.66
N ARG A 394 6.56 16.58 10.46
CA ARG A 394 5.19 16.92 10.06
C ARG A 394 4.53 17.84 11.09
N PHE A 395 4.69 17.55 12.36
CA PHE A 395 4.16 18.36 13.45
C PHE A 395 4.78 19.76 13.45
N LEU A 396 6.12 19.86 13.42
CA LEU A 396 6.80 21.15 13.44
C LEU A 396 6.47 22.01 12.20
N ASP A 397 6.43 21.43 11.00
CA ASP A 397 6.07 22.14 9.77
C ASP A 397 4.63 22.68 9.79
N GLU A 398 3.72 21.96 10.46
CA GLU A 398 2.30 22.32 10.51
C GLU A 398 1.94 23.28 11.64
N PHE A 399 2.57 23.16 12.81
CA PHE A 399 2.14 23.83 14.06
C PHE A 399 3.16 24.80 14.65
N ALA A 400 4.46 24.71 14.32
CA ALA A 400 5.45 25.60 14.92
C ALA A 400 5.39 27.04 14.37
N ASN A 401 4.69 27.24 13.25
CA ASN A 401 4.52 28.54 12.58
C ASN A 401 5.85 29.27 12.33
N PHE A 402 6.79 28.55 11.73
CA PHE A 402 8.05 29.12 11.26
C PHE A 402 7.82 30.20 10.20
N LYS A 403 8.51 31.34 10.34
CA LYS A 403 8.41 32.48 9.41
C LYS A 403 9.17 32.20 8.12
N THR A 404 10.39 31.68 8.22
CA THR A 404 11.29 31.45 7.07
C THR A 404 11.86 30.04 7.03
N LEU A 405 11.88 29.33 8.16
CA LEU A 405 12.39 27.96 8.20
C LEU A 405 11.42 27.03 7.50
N LYS A 406 11.93 26.30 6.50
CA LYS A 406 11.18 25.27 5.79
C LYS A 406 12.03 24.00 5.65
N PHE A 407 11.37 22.86 5.69
CA PHE A 407 11.99 21.55 5.45
C PHE A 407 12.02 21.24 3.95
N GLN A 408 13.01 20.45 3.51
CA GLN A 408 13.06 20.04 2.11
C GLN A 408 11.95 19.04 1.80
N VAL A 409 11.11 19.38 0.84
CA VAL A 409 10.04 18.56 0.27
C VAL A 409 10.46 18.10 -1.13
N PHE A 410 10.33 16.81 -1.38
CA PHE A 410 10.37 16.24 -2.71
C PHE A 410 8.99 16.45 -3.36
N MET A 411 8.94 17.24 -4.44
CA MET A 411 7.69 17.63 -5.12
C MET A 411 7.20 16.54 -6.10
N GLY A 412 8.13 15.84 -6.72
CA GLY A 412 7.87 14.83 -7.75
C GLY A 412 8.93 14.83 -8.83
N TYR A 413 8.67 14.08 -9.89
CA TYR A 413 9.54 13.98 -11.04
C TYR A 413 9.01 14.80 -12.22
N TYR A 414 9.92 15.46 -12.92
CA TYR A 414 9.66 16.06 -14.22
C TYR A 414 10.30 15.21 -15.32
N ILE A 415 9.55 14.89 -16.37
CA ILE A 415 10.01 14.12 -17.52
C ILE A 415 10.64 15.07 -18.54
N HIS A 416 11.92 14.91 -18.83
CA HIS A 416 12.64 15.71 -19.84
C HIS A 416 12.65 15.07 -21.23
N ASP A 417 12.54 13.75 -21.30
CA ASP A 417 12.64 12.96 -22.53
C ASP A 417 11.97 11.61 -22.29
N GLN A 418 11.10 11.20 -23.21
CA GLN A 418 10.46 9.87 -23.21
C GLN A 418 10.45 9.36 -24.64
N ARG A 419 11.06 8.19 -24.87
CA ARG A 419 11.14 7.55 -26.19
C ARG A 419 11.49 6.08 -26.08
N THR A 420 11.01 5.31 -27.06
CA THR A 420 11.44 3.91 -27.24
C THR A 420 12.87 3.86 -27.75
N LYS A 421 13.69 2.98 -27.15
CA LYS A 421 15.06 2.70 -27.60
C LYS A 421 15.36 1.22 -27.55
N THR A 422 16.24 0.76 -28.44
CA THR A 422 16.90 -0.53 -28.30
C THR A 422 18.00 -0.47 -27.24
N ILE A 423 18.17 -1.53 -26.45
CA ILE A 423 19.21 -1.60 -25.42
C ILE A 423 20.51 -2.11 -26.04
N GLY A 424 21.48 -1.21 -26.24
CA GLY A 424 22.78 -1.58 -26.80
C GLY A 424 22.65 -2.10 -28.23
N THR A 425 23.23 -3.26 -28.52
CA THR A 425 23.13 -3.97 -29.81
C THR A 425 22.03 -5.03 -29.83
N THR A 426 21.20 -5.12 -28.77
CA THR A 426 20.16 -6.16 -28.66
C THR A 426 18.88 -5.77 -29.41
N ASN A 427 18.04 -6.77 -29.72
CA ASN A 427 16.69 -6.57 -30.25
C ASN A 427 15.65 -6.17 -29.18
N ILE A 428 16.09 -5.98 -27.93
CA ILE A 428 15.25 -5.65 -26.79
C ILE A 428 14.95 -4.15 -26.80
N THR A 429 13.67 -3.81 -26.68
CA THR A 429 13.20 -2.43 -26.63
C THR A 429 12.86 -2.00 -25.21
N THR A 430 13.10 -0.74 -24.89
CA THR A 430 12.75 -0.13 -23.61
C THR A 430 12.12 1.24 -23.81
N GLU A 431 11.13 1.57 -22.99
CA GLU A 431 10.56 2.90 -22.91
C GLU A 431 11.45 3.78 -22.02
N ARG A 432 12.47 4.38 -22.62
CA ARG A 432 13.43 5.18 -21.87
C ARG A 432 12.81 6.52 -21.47
N THR A 433 12.64 6.72 -20.17
CA THR A 433 12.27 8.01 -19.57
C THR A 433 13.46 8.66 -18.86
N VAL A 434 13.74 9.93 -19.16
CA VAL A 434 14.72 10.76 -18.43
C VAL A 434 13.98 11.67 -17.47
N LYS A 435 14.07 11.36 -16.18
CA LYS A 435 13.37 12.08 -15.11
C LYS A 435 14.34 12.95 -14.31
N GLU A 436 13.89 14.12 -13.87
CA GLU A 436 14.59 14.95 -12.90
C GLU A 436 13.82 14.99 -11.58
N LYS A 437 14.51 14.68 -10.47
CA LYS A 437 13.95 14.80 -9.12
C LYS A 437 13.87 16.28 -8.74
N ILE A 438 12.66 16.79 -8.49
CA ILE A 438 12.46 18.19 -8.11
C ILE A 438 12.20 18.28 -6.61
N ASN A 439 13.07 19.03 -5.92
CA ASN A 439 12.93 19.33 -4.49
C ASN A 439 12.70 20.83 -4.31
N VAL A 440 11.91 21.17 -3.30
CA VAL A 440 11.54 22.53 -2.91
C VAL A 440 11.58 22.64 -1.38
N PHE A 441 11.78 23.82 -0.84
CA PHE A 441 11.62 24.09 0.58
C PHE A 441 10.30 24.83 0.78
N GLY A 442 9.34 24.17 1.41
CA GLY A 442 8.00 24.71 1.60
C GLY A 442 7.18 23.81 2.51
N LYS A 443 6.05 24.34 3.00
CA LYS A 443 5.15 23.59 3.87
C LYS A 443 4.51 22.44 3.11
N LEU A 444 4.67 21.20 3.60
CA LEU A 444 4.31 20.00 2.83
C LEU A 444 2.81 19.95 2.48
N SER A 445 1.91 20.37 3.37
CA SER A 445 0.47 20.43 3.07
C SER A 445 0.12 21.42 1.94
N LYS A 446 0.83 22.55 1.87
CA LYS A 446 0.65 23.53 0.79
C LYS A 446 1.18 23.01 -0.53
N MET A 447 2.35 22.37 -0.53
CA MET A 447 2.94 21.77 -1.74
C MET A 447 2.06 20.66 -2.32
N ASP A 448 1.49 19.80 -1.47
CA ASP A 448 0.55 18.75 -1.87
C ASP A 448 -0.72 19.34 -2.52
N ASN A 449 -1.31 20.36 -1.90
CA ASN A 449 -2.48 21.05 -2.45
C ASN A 449 -2.20 21.75 -3.78
N LEU A 450 -1.06 22.42 -3.92
CA LEU A 450 -0.69 23.11 -5.16
C LEU A 450 -0.48 22.12 -6.30
N LYS A 451 0.21 21.00 -6.02
CA LYS A 451 0.36 19.91 -7.00
C LYS A 451 -1.00 19.36 -7.42
N LYS A 452 -1.87 19.07 -6.45
CA LYS A 452 -3.24 18.58 -6.70
C LYS A 452 -4.03 19.54 -7.57
N HIS A 453 -4.02 20.83 -7.22
CA HIS A 453 -4.76 21.84 -7.94
C HIS A 453 -4.27 21.97 -9.39
N PHE A 454 -2.95 21.92 -9.60
CA PHE A 454 -2.36 21.88 -10.94
C PHE A 454 -2.92 20.72 -11.78
N PHE A 455 -2.92 19.49 -11.26
CA PHE A 455 -3.45 18.35 -12.02
C PHE A 455 -4.97 18.38 -12.19
N SER A 456 -5.73 18.97 -11.26
CA SER A 456 -7.19 19.11 -11.40
C SER A 456 -7.63 20.15 -12.43
N GLN A 457 -6.74 21.06 -12.81
CA GLN A 457 -7.01 22.11 -13.79
C GLN A 457 -6.66 21.70 -15.22
N LEU A 458 -5.88 20.63 -15.38
CA LEU A 458 -5.58 20.10 -16.70
C LEU A 458 -6.88 19.53 -17.27
N SER A 459 -7.26 19.96 -18.48
CA SER A 459 -8.29 19.26 -19.23
C SER A 459 -7.80 17.85 -19.61
N ASP A 460 -8.72 16.94 -19.93
CA ASP A 460 -8.37 15.58 -20.37
C ASP A 460 -7.47 15.57 -21.63
N ASP A 461 -7.33 16.70 -22.32
CA ASP A 461 -6.50 16.90 -23.52
C ASP A 461 -5.18 17.65 -23.24
N GLU A 462 -5.01 18.26 -22.06
CA GLU A 462 -3.81 19.03 -21.71
C GLU A 462 -2.67 18.13 -21.21
N ASN A 463 -1.65 17.99 -22.05
CA ASN A 463 -0.48 17.18 -21.75
C ASN A 463 0.50 17.90 -20.83
N THR A 464 0.83 17.27 -19.70
CA THR A 464 1.92 17.67 -18.81
C THR A 464 3.09 16.67 -18.84
N ASP A 465 4.30 17.18 -18.56
CA ASP A 465 5.52 16.38 -18.36
C ASP A 465 5.79 16.12 -16.87
N TRP A 466 4.94 16.63 -15.99
CA TRP A 466 4.99 16.35 -14.57
C TRP A 466 4.34 15.00 -14.27
N GLU A 467 5.02 14.17 -13.48
CA GLU A 467 4.39 12.95 -12.99
C GLU A 467 3.42 13.28 -11.85
N PHE A 468 2.18 12.80 -11.99
CA PHE A 468 1.16 12.88 -10.94
C PHE A 468 1.68 12.24 -9.64
N PHE A 469 2.27 11.05 -9.77
CA PHE A 469 2.93 10.32 -8.70
C PHE A 469 4.46 10.40 -8.79
N PRO A 470 5.18 10.36 -7.66
CA PRO A 470 4.68 10.24 -6.29
C PRO A 470 4.12 11.56 -5.73
N ASN A 471 3.32 11.45 -4.67
CA ASN A 471 2.85 12.62 -3.91
C ASN A 471 4.04 13.31 -3.22
N PRO A 472 3.93 14.63 -2.96
CA PRO A 472 4.97 15.33 -2.23
C PRO A 472 5.26 14.70 -0.87
N SER A 473 6.55 14.62 -0.51
CA SER A 473 6.99 14.04 0.77
C SER A 473 8.28 14.67 1.27
N TYR A 474 8.58 14.56 2.57
CA TYR A 474 9.83 15.10 3.11
C TYR A 474 11.05 14.33 2.55
N ASN A 475 12.08 15.09 2.15
CA ASN A 475 13.31 14.52 1.60
C ASN A 475 14.35 14.29 2.72
N PHE A 476 14.20 13.20 3.48
CA PHE A 476 15.21 12.77 4.43
C PHE A 476 16.47 12.29 3.70
N LEU A 477 17.65 12.66 4.22
CA LEU A 477 18.92 12.20 3.64
C LEU A 477 19.12 10.70 3.90
N THR A 478 19.64 10.00 2.89
CA THR A 478 20.06 8.60 2.99
C THR A 478 21.58 8.51 3.07
N GLN A 479 22.07 7.44 3.70
CA GLN A 479 23.47 7.06 3.71
C GLN A 479 23.84 6.38 2.38
N ALA A 480 25.12 6.08 2.20
CA ALA A 480 25.63 5.46 0.97
C ALA A 480 25.05 4.05 0.71
N ASP A 481 24.60 3.36 1.76
CA ASP A 481 23.92 2.05 1.72
C ASP A 481 22.39 2.18 1.57
N ASN A 482 21.89 3.38 1.22
CA ASN A 482 20.47 3.75 1.18
C ASN A 482 19.72 3.68 2.52
N SER A 483 20.41 3.43 3.65
CA SER A 483 19.78 3.52 4.96
C SER A 483 19.48 4.98 5.35
N PRO A 484 18.53 5.26 6.24
CA PRO A 484 18.25 6.64 6.67
C PRO A 484 19.48 7.27 7.37
N ALA A 485 19.96 8.42 6.87
CA ALA A 485 21.08 9.15 7.48
C ALA A 485 20.69 9.91 8.76
N ASN A 486 19.41 9.86 9.16
CA ASN A 486 18.86 10.59 10.31
C ASN A 486 19.12 12.10 10.25
N ASN A 487 19.07 12.69 9.06
CA ASN A 487 19.26 14.13 8.84
C ASN A 487 18.19 14.66 7.89
N ILE A 488 17.80 15.93 8.09
CA ILE A 488 16.90 16.65 7.19
C ILE A 488 17.52 17.97 6.73
N PRO A 489 17.53 18.26 5.43
CA PRO A 489 17.96 19.56 4.93
C PRO A 489 16.92 20.63 5.25
N ILE A 490 17.38 21.79 5.69
CA ILE A 490 16.53 22.94 6.03
C ILE A 490 16.96 24.16 5.23
N TYR A 491 15.97 24.95 4.83
CA TYR A 491 16.17 26.33 4.40
C TYR A 491 15.82 27.25 5.56
N LEU A 492 16.64 28.26 5.76
CA LEU A 492 16.44 29.34 6.71
C LEU A 492 17.08 30.59 6.13
N GLU A 493 16.34 31.70 6.14
CA GLU A 493 16.87 32.99 5.69
C GLU A 493 17.88 33.54 6.71
N LEU A 494 19.09 33.81 6.23
CA LEU A 494 20.16 34.45 7.01
C LEU A 494 19.98 35.97 6.95
N LYS A 495 20.27 36.66 8.05
CA LYS A 495 20.17 38.13 8.12
C LYS A 495 21.51 38.82 7.85
N ASN A 496 22.62 38.13 8.05
CA ASN A 496 23.95 38.69 7.87
C ASN A 496 24.36 38.70 6.39
N GLN A 497 24.22 39.87 5.74
CA GLN A 497 24.53 40.04 4.31
C GLN A 497 25.98 39.73 3.94
N GLN A 498 26.95 39.96 4.84
CA GLN A 498 28.35 39.66 4.58
C GLN A 498 28.57 38.15 4.44
N ILE A 499 28.03 37.36 5.37
CA ILE A 499 28.12 35.88 5.33
C ILE A 499 27.46 35.32 4.06
N ILE A 500 26.34 35.91 3.62
CA ILE A 500 25.65 35.51 2.39
C ILE A 500 26.56 35.73 1.17
N LYS A 501 27.08 36.96 1.00
CA LYS A 501 27.99 37.31 -0.11
C LYS A 501 29.23 36.43 -0.13
N GLU A 502 29.84 36.17 1.02
CA GLU A 502 31.02 35.31 1.13
C GLU A 502 30.69 33.85 0.75
N LYS A 503 29.57 33.31 1.23
CA LYS A 503 29.13 31.96 0.85
C LYS A 503 28.90 31.83 -0.66
N ASP A 504 28.23 32.81 -1.26
CA ASP A 504 27.91 32.80 -2.69
C ASP A 504 29.18 32.91 -3.55
N ALA A 505 30.14 33.76 -3.16
CA ALA A 505 31.42 33.89 -3.84
C ALA A 505 32.23 32.58 -3.78
N ILE A 506 32.34 31.96 -2.60
CA ILE A 506 33.05 30.67 -2.43
C ILE A 506 32.37 29.56 -3.24
N LYS A 507 31.03 29.57 -3.28
CA LYS A 507 30.26 28.58 -4.02
C LYS A 507 30.44 28.72 -5.53
N ALA A 508 30.52 29.95 -6.04
CA ALA A 508 30.84 30.24 -7.44
C ALA A 508 32.26 29.81 -7.81
N GLU A 509 33.22 29.95 -6.89
CA GLU A 509 34.62 29.54 -7.11
C GLU A 509 34.77 28.00 -7.11
N VAL A 510 34.11 27.29 -6.18
CA VAL A 510 34.25 25.84 -6.01
C VAL A 510 33.47 25.05 -7.07
N ASN A 511 32.30 25.55 -7.47
CA ASN A 511 31.51 24.91 -8.50
C ASN A 511 31.92 25.49 -9.86
N GLN A 512 32.74 24.76 -10.62
CA GLN A 512 32.83 25.00 -12.07
C GLN A 512 31.43 24.76 -12.66
N THR A 513 30.67 25.83 -12.85
CA THR A 513 29.28 25.77 -13.31
C THR A 513 29.25 25.20 -14.72
N GLN A 514 28.97 23.89 -14.82
CA GLN A 514 28.39 23.38 -16.04
C GLN A 514 27.02 24.03 -16.17
N ASN A 515 26.94 25.04 -17.04
CA ASN A 515 25.68 25.68 -17.34
C ASN A 515 24.69 24.62 -17.82
N ARG A 516 23.46 24.68 -17.28
CA ARG A 516 22.38 23.80 -17.74
C ARG A 516 22.24 24.02 -19.25
N ASN A 517 22.07 22.92 -20.00
CA ASN A 517 21.80 23.01 -21.43
C ASN A 517 20.61 23.98 -21.65
N PRO A 518 20.76 25.02 -22.51
CA PRO A 518 19.71 26.02 -22.75
C PRO A 518 18.37 25.41 -23.18
N ASN A 519 18.40 24.24 -23.84
CA ASN A 519 17.20 23.54 -24.31
C ASN A 519 16.43 22.82 -23.19
N LYS A 520 16.92 22.84 -21.94
CA LYS A 520 16.22 22.26 -20.79
C LYS A 520 15.65 23.38 -19.92
N PRO A 521 14.33 23.40 -19.65
CA PRO A 521 13.70 24.42 -18.81
C PRO A 521 14.37 24.49 -17.44
N SER A 522 14.50 25.69 -16.86
CA SER A 522 15.13 25.84 -15.55
C SER A 522 14.26 25.20 -14.47
N LYS A 523 14.86 24.81 -13.34
CA LYS A 523 14.08 24.25 -12.21
C LYS A 523 13.01 25.23 -11.71
N ARG A 524 13.24 26.54 -11.88
CA ARG A 524 12.30 27.59 -11.46
C ARG A 524 11.11 27.62 -12.39
N ASP A 525 11.34 27.57 -13.70
CA ASP A 525 10.26 27.53 -14.70
C ASP A 525 9.40 26.29 -14.52
N LEU A 526 10.02 25.14 -14.23
CA LEU A 526 9.32 23.90 -13.93
C LEU A 526 8.40 24.03 -12.70
N LEU A 527 8.92 24.63 -11.63
CA LEU A 527 8.16 24.85 -10.39
C LEU A 527 7.04 25.88 -10.58
N ASN A 528 7.28 26.96 -11.32
CA ASN A 528 6.29 28.00 -11.60
C ASN A 528 5.04 27.45 -12.32
N LYS A 529 5.17 26.39 -13.12
CA LYS A 529 4.01 25.69 -13.71
C LYS A 529 3.02 25.20 -12.64
N ILE A 530 3.51 24.72 -11.50
CA ILE A 530 2.69 24.21 -10.40
C ILE A 530 2.37 25.31 -9.39
N LEU A 531 3.39 26.08 -8.98
CA LEU A 531 3.29 27.03 -7.86
C LEU A 531 2.66 28.37 -8.28
N LYS A 532 2.64 28.70 -9.58
CA LYS A 532 2.08 29.94 -10.13
C LYS A 532 2.59 31.17 -9.37
N THR A 533 1.70 31.84 -8.62
CA THR A 533 1.96 33.06 -7.84
C THR A 533 2.27 32.79 -6.36
N TYR A 534 2.40 31.54 -5.92
CA TYR A 534 2.72 31.24 -4.53
C TYR A 534 4.17 31.60 -4.21
N GLU A 535 4.41 32.53 -3.29
CA GLU A 535 5.76 33.05 -3.00
C GLU A 535 6.42 32.46 -1.74
N ASP A 536 5.66 31.82 -0.83
CA ASP A 536 6.18 31.25 0.43
C ASP A 536 6.86 29.89 0.23
N PHE A 537 7.83 29.85 -0.68
CA PHE A 537 8.70 28.70 -0.92
C PHE A 537 10.12 29.15 -1.26
N HIS A 538 11.09 28.27 -1.07
CA HIS A 538 12.46 28.49 -1.52
C HIS A 538 12.95 27.36 -2.43
N GLN A 539 13.72 27.74 -3.44
CA GLN A 539 14.34 26.85 -4.40
C GLN A 539 15.86 26.99 -4.32
N GLY A 540 16.57 25.87 -4.27
CA GLY A 540 18.02 25.86 -4.35
C GLY A 540 18.64 24.89 -3.35
N ASP A 541 19.84 25.23 -2.90
CA ASP A 541 20.55 24.42 -1.93
C ASP A 541 20.07 24.71 -0.50
N PRO A 542 20.19 23.72 0.41
CA PRO A 542 19.86 23.94 1.82
C PRO A 542 20.79 24.96 2.46
N THR A 543 20.26 25.78 3.37
CA THR A 543 21.09 26.63 4.24
C THR A 543 21.91 25.78 5.20
N ALA A 544 21.27 24.74 5.78
CA ALA A 544 21.87 23.86 6.77
C ALA A 544 21.29 22.44 6.72
N ILE A 545 21.97 21.51 7.39
CA ILE A 545 21.51 20.14 7.63
C ILE A 545 21.27 19.98 9.14
N LEU A 546 20.05 19.61 9.50
CA LEU A 546 19.62 19.36 10.88
C LEU A 546 19.61 17.86 11.18
N SER A 547 20.27 17.46 12.27
CA SER A 547 20.21 16.07 12.76
C SER A 547 18.88 15.79 13.42
N LEU A 548 18.23 14.68 13.04
CA LEU A 548 16.94 14.25 13.60
C LEU A 548 17.05 13.85 15.08
N ASN A 549 18.27 13.61 15.58
CA ASN A 549 18.48 13.39 17.01
C ASN A 549 18.43 14.68 17.86
N GLU A 550 18.38 15.88 17.24
CA GLU A 550 18.14 17.16 17.94
C GLU A 550 16.64 17.47 18.07
N ILE A 551 15.79 16.71 17.37
CA ILE A 551 14.35 16.94 17.33
C ILE A 551 13.68 16.81 18.71
N PRO A 552 14.05 15.87 19.60
CA PRO A 552 13.52 15.86 20.97
C PRO A 552 13.75 17.17 21.72
N ALA A 553 14.96 17.76 21.61
CA ALA A 553 15.27 19.04 22.24
C ALA A 553 14.48 20.20 21.61
N LEU A 554 14.30 20.19 20.29
CA LEU A 554 13.48 21.17 19.58
C LEU A 554 12.00 21.07 20.00
N LEU A 555 11.45 19.85 20.06
CA LEU A 555 10.07 19.60 20.51
C LEU A 555 9.88 20.05 21.95
N HIS A 556 10.84 19.79 22.84
CA HIS A 556 10.79 20.26 24.23
C HIS A 556 10.68 21.79 24.30
N LEU A 557 11.54 22.51 23.57
CA LEU A 557 11.47 23.98 23.49
C LEU A 557 10.13 24.49 22.98
N PHE A 558 9.44 23.74 22.12
CA PHE A 558 8.16 24.16 21.56
C PHE A 558 6.96 23.79 22.45
N LEU A 559 6.98 22.60 23.07
CA LEU A 559 5.81 21.99 23.72
C LEU A 559 5.76 22.21 25.24
N VAL A 560 6.89 22.31 25.93
CA VAL A 560 6.94 22.21 27.40
C VAL A 560 6.94 23.61 28.05
N LYS A 561 5.99 23.85 28.96
CA LYS A 561 5.84 25.11 29.72
C LYS A 561 6.72 25.14 30.98
N PRO A 562 7.19 26.32 31.43
CA PRO A 562 6.92 27.67 30.91
C PRO A 562 7.81 28.06 29.71
N ASN A 563 8.71 27.18 29.29
CA ASN A 563 9.75 27.45 28.29
C ASN A 563 9.29 27.34 26.82
N ASN A 564 7.98 27.43 26.55
CA ASN A 564 7.45 27.28 25.21
C ASN A 564 7.89 28.45 24.30
N LYS A 565 8.81 28.18 23.40
CA LYS A 565 9.34 29.14 22.44
C LYS A 565 8.48 29.17 21.18
N THR A 566 8.28 30.37 20.63
CA THR A 566 7.63 30.54 19.33
C THR A 566 8.54 30.06 18.19
N GLY A 567 7.96 29.73 17.03
CA GLY A 567 8.73 29.35 15.84
C GLY A 567 9.82 30.37 15.49
N GLN A 568 9.53 31.66 15.61
CA GLN A 568 10.49 32.73 15.35
C GLN A 568 11.67 32.74 16.33
N GLN A 569 11.44 32.43 17.61
CA GLN A 569 12.53 32.31 18.59
C GLN A 569 13.42 31.10 18.28
N ILE A 570 12.83 29.99 17.88
CA ILE A 570 13.56 28.78 17.47
C ILE A 570 14.41 29.05 16.21
N GLU A 571 13.86 29.76 15.22
CA GLU A 571 14.62 30.18 14.03
C GLU A 571 15.86 31.01 14.39
N ASN A 572 15.72 31.95 15.32
CA ASN A 572 16.84 32.79 15.75
C ASN A 572 17.95 31.97 16.41
N ILE A 573 17.61 30.95 17.21
CA ILE A 573 18.59 30.02 17.80
C ILE A 573 19.38 29.32 16.69
N ILE A 574 18.68 28.76 15.70
CA ILE A 574 19.31 28.06 14.58
C ILE A 574 20.19 29.03 13.77
N ARG A 575 19.71 30.24 13.46
CA ARG A 575 20.46 31.26 12.72
C ARG A 575 21.79 31.60 13.42
N ILE A 576 21.75 31.88 14.72
CA ILE A 576 22.95 32.20 15.52
C ILE A 576 23.96 31.05 15.47
N LYS A 577 23.50 29.79 15.59
CA LYS A 577 24.39 28.63 15.53
C LYS A 577 25.01 28.44 14.13
N ILE A 578 24.27 28.69 13.05
CA ILE A 578 24.80 28.66 11.67
C ILE A 578 25.88 29.73 11.50
N GLU A 579 25.61 30.96 11.90
CA GLU A 579 26.56 32.08 11.79
C GLU A 579 27.84 31.84 12.61
N LYS A 580 27.69 31.33 13.84
CA LYS A 580 28.81 30.94 14.70
C LYS A 580 29.68 29.86 14.05
N GLN A 581 29.05 28.85 13.45
CA GLN A 581 29.77 27.77 12.78
C GLN A 581 30.47 28.22 11.50
N PHE A 582 29.83 29.11 10.72
CA PHE A 582 30.46 29.72 9.55
C PHE A 582 31.74 30.47 9.95
N LYS A 583 31.68 31.36 10.95
CA LYS A 583 32.84 32.09 11.46
C LYS A 583 33.95 31.14 11.95
N ALA A 584 33.58 30.08 12.67
CA ALA A 584 34.52 29.10 13.20
C ALA A 584 35.25 28.29 12.10
N ILE A 585 34.62 28.07 10.94
CA ILE A 585 35.24 27.40 9.79
C ILE A 585 36.05 28.40 8.97
N ASN A 586 35.57 29.65 8.84
CA ASN A 586 36.29 30.68 8.09
C ASN A 586 37.62 31.05 8.77
N HIS A 587 37.63 31.06 10.11
CA HIS A 587 38.81 31.28 10.94
C HIS A 587 39.03 30.08 11.87
N PRO A 588 39.62 28.97 11.36
CA PRO A 588 39.79 27.75 12.13
C PRO A 588 40.82 27.94 13.25
N SER A 589 40.40 27.70 14.49
CA SER A 589 41.27 27.67 15.67
C SER A 589 41.19 26.31 16.36
N LYS A 590 42.28 25.85 16.98
CA LYS A 590 42.30 24.61 17.76
C LYS A 590 41.27 24.60 18.90
N ASN A 591 40.83 25.78 19.35
CA ASN A 591 39.81 25.94 20.39
C ASN A 591 38.37 25.88 19.85
N ASN A 592 38.17 25.95 18.53
CA ASN A 592 36.84 25.87 17.93
C ASN A 592 36.31 24.43 18.04
N LYS A 593 35.25 24.23 18.82
CA LYS A 593 34.56 22.93 18.90
C LYS A 593 33.71 22.69 17.64
N GLY A 594 33.72 21.46 17.13
CA GLY A 594 32.81 21.03 16.05
C GLY A 594 33.28 21.36 14.62
N ILE A 595 34.54 21.73 14.41
CA ILE A 595 35.13 21.88 13.07
C ILE A 595 35.96 20.64 12.67
N PRO A 596 36.05 20.30 11.37
CA PRO A 596 36.80 19.13 10.91
C PRO A 596 38.30 19.22 11.23
N LYS A 597 38.86 18.16 11.84
CA LYS A 597 40.30 18.05 12.14
C LYS A 597 41.19 18.18 10.89
N SER A 598 40.64 17.85 9.71
CA SER A 598 41.32 17.97 8.42
C SER A 598 41.71 19.40 8.05
N LEU A 599 41.12 20.42 8.69
CA LEU A 599 41.53 21.83 8.53
C LEU A 599 42.87 22.14 9.20
N PHE A 600 43.40 21.22 10.01
CA PHE A 600 44.70 21.32 10.67
C PHE A 600 45.72 20.28 10.17
N ALA A 601 45.42 19.62 9.05
CA ALA A 601 46.29 18.60 8.47
C ALA A 601 47.47 19.26 7.72
N ASP A 602 48.55 18.49 7.58
CA ASP A 602 49.80 18.91 6.94
C ASP A 602 49.60 19.27 5.44
N THR A 603 50.38 20.20 4.90
CA THR A 603 50.17 20.80 3.55
C THR A 603 50.55 19.87 2.40
N ASN A 604 51.29 18.79 2.66
CA ASN A 604 51.78 17.87 1.64
C ASN A 604 50.67 16.94 1.12
N VAL A 605 50.30 17.10 -0.15
CA VAL A 605 49.35 16.22 -0.86
C VAL A 605 50.00 14.85 -1.09
N ARG A 606 49.58 13.84 -0.33
CA ARG A 606 50.07 12.46 -0.45
C ARG A 606 48.91 11.46 -0.48
N VAL A 607 49.16 10.29 -1.06
CA VAL A 607 48.22 9.17 -0.97
C VAL A 607 48.31 8.60 0.44
N ASN A 608 47.18 8.54 1.14
CA ASN A 608 47.05 7.92 2.45
C ASN A 608 47.04 6.39 2.29
N ALA A 609 48.24 5.81 2.24
CA ALA A 609 48.44 4.37 2.09
C ALA A 609 47.85 3.56 3.26
N ILE A 610 47.83 4.13 4.47
CA ILE A 610 47.24 3.48 5.66
C ILE A 610 45.73 3.31 5.49
N LYS A 611 45.03 4.38 5.07
CA LYS A 611 43.60 4.32 4.77
C LYS A 611 43.31 3.36 3.62
N LEU A 612 44.11 3.41 2.55
CA LEU A 612 43.96 2.52 1.40
C LEU A 612 44.08 1.04 1.81
N LYS A 613 45.11 0.70 2.59
CA LYS A 613 45.30 -0.66 3.12
C LYS A 613 44.10 -1.10 3.96
N LYS A 614 43.66 -0.25 4.90
CA LYS A 614 42.50 -0.54 5.75
C LYS A 614 41.21 -0.77 4.95
N ASP A 615 40.95 0.06 3.93
CA ASP A 615 39.76 -0.09 3.08
C ASP A 615 39.82 -1.38 2.24
N LEU A 616 41.01 -1.76 1.74
CA LEU A 616 41.22 -3.01 1.02
C LEU A 616 41.07 -4.24 1.91
N GLU A 617 41.59 -4.20 3.15
CA GLU A 617 41.41 -5.26 4.15
C GLU A 617 39.92 -5.42 4.52
N ALA A 618 39.19 -4.31 4.68
CA ALA A 618 37.75 -4.35 4.92
C ALA A 618 36.96 -4.91 3.72
N GLU A 619 37.37 -4.59 2.49
CA GLU A 619 36.78 -5.16 1.28
C GLU A 619 37.04 -6.67 1.18
N LEU A 620 38.25 -7.13 1.52
CA LEU A 620 38.63 -8.54 1.57
C LEU A 620 37.84 -9.31 2.64
N ASP A 621 37.70 -8.77 3.86
CA ASP A 621 36.90 -9.37 4.94
C ASP A 621 35.42 -9.55 4.52
N MET A 622 34.85 -8.55 3.84
CA MET A 622 33.49 -8.62 3.31
C MET A 622 33.33 -9.73 2.27
N LEU A 623 34.27 -9.86 1.34
CA LEU A 623 34.27 -10.91 0.32
C LEU A 623 34.45 -12.30 0.92
N ASN A 624 35.35 -12.45 1.89
CA ASN A 624 35.56 -13.71 2.60
C ASN A 624 34.30 -14.15 3.35
N LYS A 625 33.60 -13.22 4.03
CA LYS A 625 32.30 -13.50 4.67
C LYS A 625 31.26 -13.99 3.67
N LYS A 626 31.16 -13.35 2.49
CA LYS A 626 30.26 -13.78 1.41
C LYS A 626 30.62 -15.18 0.89
N HIS A 627 31.90 -15.45 0.68
CA HIS A 627 32.38 -16.74 0.18
C HIS A 627 32.14 -17.88 1.19
N ILE A 628 32.36 -17.64 2.49
CA ILE A 628 32.05 -18.60 3.56
C ILE A 628 30.55 -18.90 3.59
N ALA A 629 29.70 -17.86 3.61
CA ALA A 629 28.25 -18.02 3.61
C ALA A 629 27.75 -18.80 2.37
N PHE A 630 28.34 -18.54 1.20
CA PHE A 630 28.05 -19.32 -0.01
C PHE A 630 28.39 -20.80 0.15
N LYS A 631 29.58 -21.14 0.65
CA LYS A 631 30.00 -22.54 0.88
C LYS A 631 29.12 -23.24 1.92
N GLU A 632 28.74 -22.55 2.99
CA GLU A 632 27.80 -23.06 4.01
C GLU A 632 26.43 -23.37 3.39
N ASN A 633 25.90 -22.44 2.58
CA ASN A 633 24.64 -22.61 1.88
C ASN A 633 24.68 -23.78 0.87
N GLN A 634 25.79 -23.92 0.13
CA GLN A 634 26.00 -25.03 -0.81
C GLN A 634 26.01 -26.38 -0.08
N LYS A 635 26.74 -26.48 1.04
CA LYS A 635 26.79 -27.68 1.87
C LYS A 635 25.40 -28.03 2.44
N ALA A 636 24.65 -27.03 2.91
CA ALA A 636 23.31 -27.23 3.44
C ALA A 636 22.32 -27.72 2.36
N SER A 637 22.38 -27.15 1.15
CA SER A 637 21.58 -27.57 -0.01
C SER A 637 21.88 -29.00 -0.43
N SER A 638 23.16 -29.36 -0.56
CA SER A 638 23.56 -30.74 -0.91
C SER A 638 23.15 -31.76 0.16
N ASN A 639 23.20 -31.39 1.44
CA ASN A 639 22.70 -32.22 2.53
C ASN A 639 21.18 -32.44 2.44
N TYR A 640 20.41 -31.41 2.07
CA TYR A 640 18.98 -31.54 1.83
C TYR A 640 18.67 -32.53 0.71
N ASP A 641 19.38 -32.44 -0.43
CA ASP A 641 19.19 -33.35 -1.56
C ASP A 641 19.55 -34.80 -1.22
N LYS A 642 20.62 -34.98 -0.44
CA LYS A 642 21.01 -36.31 0.07
C LYS A 642 19.92 -36.92 0.95
N LEU A 643 19.41 -36.15 1.91
CA LEU A 643 18.32 -36.60 2.81
C LEU A 643 17.01 -36.88 2.04
N LEU A 644 16.72 -36.12 0.99
CA LEU A 644 15.57 -36.36 0.11
C LEU A 644 15.71 -37.69 -0.64
N LYS A 645 16.89 -37.99 -1.20
CA LYS A 645 17.16 -39.26 -1.90
C LYS A 645 17.11 -40.45 -0.96
N GLU A 646 17.64 -40.31 0.26
CA GLU A 646 17.71 -41.39 1.24
C GLU A 646 16.38 -41.67 1.98
N HIS A 647 15.31 -40.89 1.74
CA HIS A 647 14.00 -41.01 2.40
C HIS A 647 14.07 -40.91 3.95
N GLN A 648 15.15 -40.34 4.52
CA GLN A 648 15.42 -40.32 5.96
C GLN A 648 14.80 -39.12 6.72
N PHE A 649 13.67 -38.60 6.28
CA PHE A 649 12.93 -37.58 7.03
C PHE A 649 12.23 -38.22 8.25
N THR A 650 12.97 -38.49 9.32
CA THR A 650 12.40 -38.94 10.60
C THR A 650 12.26 -37.79 11.60
N PRO A 651 11.17 -37.74 12.40
CA PRO A 651 10.93 -36.68 13.39
C PRO A 651 11.99 -36.58 14.51
N LYS A 652 12.87 -37.58 14.66
CA LYS A 652 13.89 -37.67 15.71
C LYS A 652 15.19 -36.92 15.38
N ASN A 653 15.43 -36.59 14.11
CA ASN A 653 16.55 -35.72 13.74
C ASN A 653 16.16 -34.29 14.10
N LYS A 654 16.65 -33.78 15.25
CA LYS A 654 16.56 -32.36 15.64
C LYS A 654 16.83 -31.51 14.40
N ARG A 655 15.79 -30.82 13.94
CA ARG A 655 15.71 -30.03 12.69
C ARG A 655 17.09 -29.44 12.32
N PRO A 656 17.85 -30.06 11.40
CA PRO A 656 18.88 -29.29 10.72
C PRO A 656 18.16 -28.15 9.99
N GLU A 657 18.74 -26.96 9.94
CA GLU A 657 18.26 -25.89 9.07
C GLU A 657 18.39 -26.36 7.61
N LEU A 658 17.36 -27.05 7.12
CA LEU A 658 17.35 -27.68 5.82
C LEU A 658 17.07 -26.63 4.76
N ARG A 659 18.16 -26.00 4.30
CA ARG A 659 18.16 -25.08 3.18
C ARG A 659 17.98 -25.87 1.87
N LYS A 660 16.98 -25.52 1.06
CA LYS A 660 16.65 -26.24 -0.19
C LYS A 660 17.48 -25.81 -1.40
N TYR A 661 17.94 -24.55 -1.41
CA TYR A 661 18.67 -23.96 -2.54
C TYR A 661 19.87 -23.19 -2.02
N VAL A 662 20.96 -23.11 -2.79
CA VAL A 662 22.13 -22.29 -2.42
C VAL A 662 21.73 -20.83 -2.32
N PHE A 663 21.00 -20.32 -3.30
CA PHE A 663 20.34 -19.01 -3.26
C PHE A 663 18.84 -19.12 -3.47
N TYR A 664 18.05 -18.57 -2.56
CA TYR A 664 16.65 -18.26 -2.80
C TYR A 664 16.52 -17.07 -3.77
N LYS A 665 15.33 -16.90 -4.36
CA LYS A 665 15.06 -15.85 -5.35
C LYS A 665 15.46 -14.44 -4.86
N SER A 666 15.15 -14.10 -3.62
CA SER A 666 15.49 -12.80 -3.03
C SER A 666 17.01 -12.58 -2.96
N GLU A 667 17.75 -13.61 -2.53
CA GLU A 667 19.21 -13.55 -2.41
C GLU A 667 19.88 -13.49 -3.78
N LYS A 668 19.36 -14.22 -4.80
CA LYS A 668 19.84 -14.06 -6.19
C LYS A 668 19.74 -12.61 -6.66
N GLY A 669 18.63 -11.92 -6.35
CA GLY A 669 18.45 -10.50 -6.69
C GLY A 669 19.43 -9.57 -5.97
N GLU A 670 19.66 -9.80 -4.67
CA GLU A 670 20.62 -9.03 -3.87
C GLU A 670 22.06 -9.22 -4.37
N GLU A 671 22.47 -10.47 -4.57
CA GLU A 671 23.82 -10.80 -5.04
C GLU A 671 24.06 -10.35 -6.49
N ALA A 672 23.07 -10.49 -7.37
CA ALA A 672 23.15 -9.94 -8.73
C ALA A 672 23.29 -8.42 -8.75
N THR A 673 22.61 -7.71 -7.83
CA THR A 673 22.72 -6.25 -7.68
C THR A 673 24.10 -5.84 -7.21
N TRP A 674 24.64 -6.54 -6.20
CA TRP A 674 26.00 -6.33 -5.73
C TRP A 674 27.02 -6.59 -6.86
N LEU A 675 26.88 -7.72 -7.53
CA LEU A 675 27.77 -8.17 -8.60
C LEU A 675 27.79 -7.20 -9.79
N ALA A 676 26.62 -6.73 -10.27
CA ALA A 676 26.55 -5.75 -11.34
C ALA A 676 27.26 -4.43 -10.97
N ASN A 677 27.12 -3.99 -9.71
CA ASN A 677 27.80 -2.80 -9.19
C ASN A 677 29.31 -3.00 -9.12
N ASP A 678 29.76 -4.19 -8.71
CA ASP A 678 31.18 -4.51 -8.62
C ASP A 678 31.83 -4.65 -10.02
N ILE A 679 31.18 -5.35 -10.97
CA ILE A 679 31.62 -5.41 -12.39
C ILE A 679 31.76 -4.00 -12.98
N LYS A 680 30.81 -3.09 -12.70
CA LYS A 680 30.89 -1.69 -13.15
C LYS A 680 32.10 -0.95 -12.60
N ARG A 681 32.69 -1.36 -11.47
CA ARG A 681 33.95 -0.77 -10.97
C ARG A 681 35.13 -1.07 -11.88
N PHE A 682 35.12 -2.23 -12.55
CA PHE A 682 36.19 -2.72 -13.43
C PHE A 682 36.02 -2.34 -14.91
N MET A 683 34.87 -1.78 -15.31
CA MET A 683 34.67 -1.30 -16.68
C MET A 683 35.70 -0.21 -17.06
N PRO A 684 36.26 -0.24 -18.30
CA PRO A 684 37.12 0.82 -18.83
C PRO A 684 36.44 2.18 -18.76
N LYS A 685 37.23 3.25 -18.56
CA LYS A 685 36.71 4.61 -18.37
C LYS A 685 35.85 5.07 -19.55
N ASP A 686 36.28 4.79 -20.77
CA ASP A 686 35.58 5.23 -21.99
C ASP A 686 34.24 4.50 -22.19
N PHE A 687 34.20 3.20 -21.88
CA PHE A 687 32.95 2.44 -21.88
C PHE A 687 32.02 2.89 -20.73
N LYS A 688 32.56 3.04 -19.52
CA LYS A 688 31.82 3.40 -18.30
C LYS A 688 31.15 4.77 -18.36
N THR A 689 31.73 5.73 -19.10
CA THR A 689 31.10 7.05 -19.32
C THR A 689 29.89 6.97 -20.26
N LYS A 690 29.88 6.02 -21.19
CA LYS A 690 28.76 5.75 -22.09
C LYS A 690 27.69 4.86 -21.44
N TRP A 691 28.06 4.04 -20.46
CA TRP A 691 27.16 3.15 -19.72
C TRP A 691 25.97 3.87 -19.06
N LYS A 692 24.75 3.45 -19.39
CA LYS A 692 23.50 4.08 -18.94
C LYS A 692 22.80 3.28 -17.85
N GLY A 693 21.90 3.94 -17.13
CA GLY A 693 21.10 3.32 -16.07
C GLY A 693 20.26 2.15 -16.57
N CYS A 694 19.62 2.27 -17.73
CA CYS A 694 18.81 1.19 -18.32
C CYS A 694 19.64 -0.07 -18.62
N GLN A 695 20.85 0.09 -19.19
CA GLN A 695 21.78 -1.02 -19.42
C GLN A 695 22.21 -1.67 -18.10
N HIS A 696 22.40 -0.87 -17.06
CA HIS A 696 22.77 -1.38 -15.73
C HIS A 696 21.65 -2.19 -15.07
N SER A 697 20.41 -1.71 -15.13
CA SER A 697 19.24 -2.43 -14.62
C SER A 697 19.01 -3.74 -15.38
N GLU A 698 19.23 -3.74 -16.70
CA GLU A 698 19.15 -4.95 -17.51
C GLU A 698 20.23 -5.97 -17.11
N LEU A 699 21.48 -5.52 -16.89
CA LEU A 699 22.56 -6.39 -16.39
C LEU A 699 22.20 -7.01 -15.04
N GLN A 700 21.67 -6.22 -14.10
CA GLN A 700 21.24 -6.71 -12.78
C GLN A 700 20.19 -7.81 -12.91
N ARG A 701 19.18 -7.63 -13.76
CA ARG A 701 18.14 -8.63 -13.98
C ARG A 701 18.64 -9.87 -14.70
N LYS A 702 19.43 -9.71 -15.74
CA LYS A 702 20.02 -10.85 -16.46
C LYS A 702 20.92 -11.69 -15.55
N LEU A 703 21.65 -11.07 -14.61
CA LEU A 703 22.41 -11.79 -13.59
C LEU A 703 21.52 -12.49 -12.56
N ALA A 704 20.41 -11.88 -12.13
CA ALA A 704 19.49 -12.52 -11.17
C ALA A 704 18.81 -13.77 -11.75
N PHE A 705 18.58 -13.78 -13.07
CA PHE A 705 18.03 -14.90 -13.82
C PHE A 705 19.08 -15.56 -14.73
N TYR A 706 20.34 -15.59 -14.30
CA TYR A 706 21.46 -16.08 -15.11
C TYR A 706 21.25 -17.51 -15.64
N ASP A 707 20.64 -18.38 -14.84
CA ASP A 707 20.32 -19.77 -15.22
C ASP A 707 19.29 -19.88 -16.37
N ARG A 708 18.61 -18.78 -16.70
CA ARG A 708 17.43 -18.74 -17.58
C ARG A 708 17.63 -17.87 -18.82
N HIS A 709 18.51 -16.88 -18.75
CA HIS A 709 18.88 -16.08 -19.91
C HIS A 709 19.98 -16.77 -20.72
N THR A 710 19.98 -16.56 -22.02
CA THR A 710 21.09 -16.96 -22.86
C THR A 710 22.32 -16.15 -22.43
N LYS A 711 23.44 -16.83 -22.10
CA LYS A 711 24.75 -16.19 -21.86
C LYS A 711 25.11 -15.15 -22.94
N GLN A 712 24.57 -15.37 -24.14
CA GLN A 712 24.64 -14.49 -25.30
C GLN A 712 24.10 -13.09 -25.03
N ASP A 713 22.95 -12.94 -24.36
CA ASP A 713 22.34 -11.64 -24.08
C ASP A 713 23.24 -10.76 -23.19
N ILE A 714 23.91 -11.35 -22.20
CA ILE A 714 24.84 -10.63 -21.32
C ILE A 714 26.09 -10.22 -22.10
N LYS A 715 26.59 -11.10 -22.99
CA LYS A 715 27.71 -10.80 -23.89
C LYS A 715 27.37 -9.66 -24.86
N GLU A 716 26.17 -9.66 -25.42
CA GLU A 716 25.69 -8.59 -26.31
C GLU A 716 25.56 -7.26 -25.56
N LEU A 717 25.01 -7.28 -24.35
CA LEU A 717 24.89 -6.09 -23.50
C LEU A 717 26.25 -5.50 -23.12
N LEU A 718 27.26 -6.35 -22.93
CA LEU A 718 28.64 -5.99 -22.62
C LEU A 718 29.54 -5.92 -23.87
N SER A 719 28.97 -5.92 -25.08
CA SER A 719 29.75 -5.86 -26.32
C SER A 719 30.60 -4.58 -26.38
N GLY A 720 31.88 -4.73 -26.75
CA GLY A 720 32.86 -3.64 -26.73
C GLY A 720 33.36 -3.24 -25.34
N CYS A 721 33.01 -3.96 -24.28
CA CYS A 721 33.61 -3.80 -22.95
C CYS A 721 34.82 -4.74 -22.79
N GLU A 722 36.02 -4.23 -23.00
CA GLU A 722 37.27 -4.98 -22.80
C GLU A 722 37.73 -4.85 -21.35
N PHE A 723 37.50 -5.89 -20.54
CA PHE A 723 37.99 -5.90 -19.16
C PHE A 723 39.51 -6.07 -19.11
N ASP A 724 40.13 -5.42 -18.13
CA ASP A 724 41.56 -5.57 -17.89
C ASP A 724 41.84 -6.95 -17.28
N HIS A 725 42.20 -7.91 -18.13
CA HIS A 725 42.53 -9.29 -17.73
C HIS A 725 43.66 -9.36 -16.69
N SER A 726 44.54 -8.34 -16.62
CA SER A 726 45.61 -8.28 -15.61
C SER A 726 45.10 -8.00 -14.18
N LEU A 727 43.84 -7.55 -14.06
CA LEU A 727 43.17 -7.31 -12.78
C LEU A 727 42.11 -8.37 -12.50
N LEU A 728 41.19 -8.62 -13.43
CA LEU A 728 40.11 -9.59 -13.23
C LEU A 728 39.56 -10.05 -14.59
N ASP A 729 39.69 -11.34 -14.91
CA ASP A 729 39.20 -11.89 -16.17
C ASP A 729 37.70 -12.23 -16.14
N ILE A 730 36.86 -11.19 -16.10
CA ILE A 730 35.40 -11.32 -15.99
C ILE A 730 34.80 -12.07 -17.19
N ASN A 731 35.41 -11.95 -18.38
CA ASN A 731 34.90 -12.56 -19.61
C ASN A 731 34.94 -14.10 -19.56
N ALA A 732 35.97 -14.69 -18.94
CA ALA A 732 36.04 -16.13 -18.75
C ALA A 732 34.91 -16.67 -17.85
N TYR A 733 34.41 -15.88 -16.90
CA TYR A 733 33.41 -16.35 -15.94
C TYR A 733 32.02 -16.45 -16.55
N PHE A 734 31.68 -15.61 -17.54
CA PHE A 734 30.42 -15.71 -18.28
C PHE A 734 30.28 -17.00 -19.11
N GLN A 735 31.29 -17.87 -19.12
CA GLN A 735 31.19 -19.22 -19.70
C GLN A 735 30.51 -20.22 -18.77
N LYS A 736 30.39 -19.94 -17.45
CA LYS A 736 29.75 -20.86 -16.48
C LYS A 736 28.26 -21.05 -16.75
N ASP A 737 27.74 -22.25 -16.50
CA ASP A 737 26.37 -22.66 -16.86
C ASP A 737 25.29 -22.13 -15.94
N ASN A 738 25.61 -21.93 -14.66
CA ASN A 738 24.68 -21.44 -13.66
C ASN A 738 25.26 -20.27 -12.86
N PHE A 739 24.38 -19.55 -12.17
CA PHE A 739 24.71 -18.39 -11.36
C PHE A 739 25.68 -18.73 -10.23
N GLU A 740 25.52 -19.90 -9.62
CA GLU A 740 26.30 -20.33 -8.45
C GLU A 740 27.78 -20.52 -8.81
N ASP A 741 28.05 -21.18 -9.94
CA ASP A 741 29.39 -21.38 -10.49
C ASP A 741 30.01 -20.07 -10.95
N PHE A 742 29.23 -19.21 -11.61
CA PHE A 742 29.66 -17.86 -11.97
C PHE A 742 30.08 -17.08 -10.72
N PHE A 743 29.21 -17.04 -9.71
CA PHE A 743 29.38 -16.25 -8.50
C PHE A 743 30.56 -16.74 -7.66
N SER A 744 30.67 -18.06 -7.45
CA SER A 744 31.80 -18.66 -6.74
C SER A 744 33.11 -18.32 -7.43
N LYS A 745 33.18 -18.49 -8.76
CA LYS A 745 34.43 -18.24 -9.49
C LYS A 745 34.82 -16.76 -9.53
N TYR A 746 33.82 -15.88 -9.63
CA TYR A 746 34.03 -14.44 -9.51
C TYR A 746 34.60 -14.08 -8.12
N LEU A 747 34.02 -14.61 -7.04
CA LEU A 747 34.47 -14.33 -5.67
C LEU A 747 35.90 -14.82 -5.41
N GLU A 748 36.22 -16.06 -5.78
CA GLU A 748 37.56 -16.63 -5.61
C GLU A 748 38.63 -15.73 -6.25
N ASN A 749 38.44 -15.38 -7.51
CA ASN A 749 39.42 -14.61 -8.25
C ASN A 749 39.46 -13.14 -7.78
N ARG A 750 38.33 -12.57 -7.33
CA ARG A 750 38.27 -11.24 -6.72
C ARG A 750 39.04 -11.19 -5.40
N ILE A 751 38.93 -12.22 -4.58
CA ILE A 751 39.68 -12.40 -3.32
C ILE A 751 41.18 -12.49 -3.62
N GLU A 752 41.59 -13.40 -4.51
CA GLU A 752 42.99 -13.57 -4.92
C GLU A 752 43.62 -12.27 -5.44
N THR A 753 42.86 -11.52 -6.24
CA THR A 753 43.30 -10.20 -6.75
C THR A 753 43.58 -9.21 -5.61
N LEU A 754 42.70 -9.13 -4.62
CA LEU A 754 42.86 -8.22 -3.48
C LEU A 754 44.02 -8.64 -2.57
N GLU A 755 44.17 -9.94 -2.31
CA GLU A 755 45.31 -10.49 -1.57
C GLU A 755 46.64 -10.16 -2.28
N GLY A 756 46.69 -10.33 -3.61
CA GLY A 756 47.85 -9.95 -4.42
C GLY A 756 48.16 -8.45 -4.35
N VAL A 757 47.14 -7.58 -4.36
CA VAL A 757 47.31 -6.13 -4.19
C VAL A 757 47.78 -5.76 -2.79
N LEU A 758 47.21 -6.37 -1.75
CA LEU A 758 47.60 -6.15 -0.36
C LEU A 758 49.04 -6.60 -0.09
N LYS A 759 49.45 -7.75 -0.66
CA LYS A 759 50.82 -8.23 -0.62
C LYS A 759 51.78 -7.23 -1.27
N LYS A 760 51.48 -6.76 -2.49
CA LYS A 760 52.29 -5.72 -3.17
C LYS A 760 52.35 -4.40 -2.38
N LEU A 761 51.26 -3.98 -1.72
CA LEU A 761 51.26 -2.79 -0.84
C LEU A 761 52.15 -2.96 0.39
N HIS A 762 52.24 -4.18 0.91
CA HIS A 762 53.13 -4.52 2.02
C HIS A 762 54.60 -4.55 1.58
N ASP A 763 54.88 -5.24 0.47
CA ASP A 763 56.23 -5.49 -0.03
C ASP A 763 56.91 -4.19 -0.51
N PHE A 764 56.18 -3.28 -1.17
CA PHE A 764 56.72 -2.02 -1.69
C PHE A 764 56.57 -0.81 -0.74
N LYS A 765 56.34 -1.04 0.56
CA LYS A 765 56.03 0.03 1.53
C LYS A 765 57.09 1.14 1.59
N ASN A 766 58.35 0.81 1.33
CA ASN A 766 59.48 1.74 1.37
C ASN A 766 60.00 2.16 -0.01
N GLU A 767 59.39 1.68 -1.11
CA GLU A 767 59.88 1.87 -2.47
C GLU A 767 58.91 2.78 -3.28
N PRO A 768 59.27 4.05 -3.55
CA PRO A 768 58.33 5.02 -4.11
C PRO A 768 57.85 4.69 -5.54
N THR A 769 58.72 4.07 -6.35
CA THR A 769 58.46 3.84 -7.79
C THR A 769 57.52 2.65 -8.03
N PRO A 770 57.74 1.46 -7.44
CA PRO A 770 56.82 0.33 -7.56
C PRO A 770 55.46 0.62 -6.90
N LEU A 771 55.45 1.34 -5.77
CA LEU A 771 54.24 1.72 -5.05
C LEU A 771 53.33 2.64 -5.88
N LYS A 772 53.89 3.52 -6.72
CA LYS A 772 53.11 4.30 -7.70
C LYS A 772 52.37 3.41 -8.70
N GLY A 773 53.00 2.33 -9.15
CA GLY A 773 52.37 1.33 -10.02
C GLY A 773 51.19 0.63 -9.35
N VAL A 774 51.35 0.23 -8.08
CA VAL A 774 50.28 -0.36 -7.26
C VAL A 774 49.11 0.62 -7.08
N PHE A 775 49.40 1.89 -6.76
CA PHE A 775 48.36 2.92 -6.66
C PHE A 775 47.59 3.13 -7.96
N LYS A 776 48.29 3.14 -9.11
CA LYS A 776 47.65 3.25 -10.43
C LYS A 776 46.66 2.11 -10.66
N ASN A 777 47.00 0.89 -10.26
CA ASN A 777 46.12 -0.27 -10.36
C ASN A 777 44.93 -0.19 -9.38
N CYS A 778 45.15 0.17 -8.12
CA CYS A 778 44.06 0.37 -7.15
C CYS A 778 43.04 1.41 -7.63
N PHE A 779 43.50 2.51 -8.23
CA PHE A 779 42.63 3.59 -8.68
C PHE A 779 41.89 3.31 -9.99
N LYS A 780 42.07 2.13 -10.61
CA LYS A 780 41.18 1.66 -11.67
C LYS A 780 39.80 1.32 -11.12
N PHE A 781 39.71 0.75 -9.91
CA PHE A 781 38.44 0.33 -9.28
C PHE A 781 38.09 1.09 -7.98
N LEU A 782 39.02 1.88 -7.43
CA LEU A 782 38.82 2.79 -6.30
C LEU A 782 38.89 4.26 -6.71
N LYS A 783 38.14 5.13 -6.02
CA LYS A 783 38.19 6.58 -6.28
C LYS A 783 39.42 7.20 -5.62
N ARG A 784 40.39 7.65 -6.43
CA ARG A 784 41.61 8.34 -5.96
C ARG A 784 41.34 9.47 -4.95
N GLN A 785 40.27 10.24 -5.16
CA GLN A 785 39.88 11.36 -4.29
C GLN A 785 39.64 10.96 -2.82
N ASN A 786 39.30 9.69 -2.55
CA ASN A 786 39.08 9.21 -1.18
C ASN A 786 40.37 9.03 -0.38
N TYR A 787 41.52 8.95 -1.08
CA TYR A 787 42.81 8.59 -0.51
C TYR A 787 43.86 9.70 -0.62
N VAL A 788 43.54 10.81 -1.29
CA VAL A 788 44.45 11.95 -1.40
C VAL A 788 44.10 12.97 -0.32
N THR A 789 45.08 13.38 0.48
CA THR A 789 44.92 14.52 1.39
C THR A 789 45.00 15.82 0.60
N GLU A 790 43.93 16.60 0.62
CA GLU A 790 43.90 17.94 0.01
C GLU A 790 44.43 18.99 1.00
N SER A 791 44.92 20.13 0.50
CA SER A 791 45.36 21.24 1.35
C SER A 791 44.20 21.79 2.21
N PRO A 792 44.46 22.27 3.44
CA PRO A 792 43.45 22.86 4.32
C PRO A 792 42.58 23.95 3.67
N GLU A 793 43.14 24.81 2.82
CA GLU A 793 42.40 25.88 2.14
C GLU A 793 41.34 25.37 1.16
N ILE A 794 41.68 24.34 0.37
CA ILE A 794 40.71 23.69 -0.54
C ILE A 794 39.58 23.03 0.26
N ILE A 795 39.92 22.38 1.39
CA ILE A 795 38.95 21.75 2.28
C ILE A 795 38.02 22.82 2.88
N LYS A 796 38.58 23.94 3.35
CA LYS A 796 37.83 25.08 3.88
C LYS A 796 36.82 25.59 2.85
N LYS A 797 37.28 25.93 1.63
CA LYS A 797 36.39 26.39 0.54
C LYS A 797 35.28 25.37 0.24
N ARG A 798 35.62 24.08 0.15
CA ARG A 798 34.64 23.01 -0.12
C ARG A 798 33.60 22.84 1.00
N ILE A 799 33.99 23.00 2.26
CA ILE A 799 33.04 22.95 3.40
C ILE A 799 32.11 24.16 3.36
N LEU A 800 32.65 25.36 3.15
CA LEU A 800 31.87 26.60 3.12
C LEU A 800 30.92 26.68 1.90
N ALA A 801 31.28 26.05 0.79
CA ALA A 801 30.41 25.92 -0.40
C ALA A 801 29.23 24.95 -0.20
N LYS A 802 29.23 24.13 0.87
CA LYS A 802 28.18 23.16 1.18
C LYS A 802 27.24 23.69 2.28
N PRO A 803 26.03 23.11 2.42
CA PRO A 803 25.14 23.41 3.54
C PRO A 803 25.84 23.22 4.89
N THR A 804 25.56 24.11 5.84
CA THR A 804 26.18 24.06 7.18
C THR A 804 25.63 22.87 7.97
N PHE A 805 26.50 21.96 8.43
CA PHE A 805 26.11 20.82 9.27
C PHE A 805 25.98 21.26 10.73
N LEU A 806 24.77 21.43 11.23
CA LEU A 806 24.55 21.86 12.61
C LEU A 806 25.18 20.87 13.61
N PRO A 807 25.89 21.35 14.65
CA PRO A 807 26.47 20.49 15.68
C PRO A 807 25.36 19.83 16.52
N ARG A 808 25.70 18.81 17.31
CA ARG A 808 24.79 18.28 18.34
C ARG A 808 24.72 19.24 19.54
N GLY A 809 23.56 19.31 20.21
CA GLY A 809 23.33 20.28 21.28
C GLY A 809 23.05 21.70 20.75
N VAL A 810 22.23 21.81 19.69
CA VAL A 810 21.84 23.10 19.09
C VAL A 810 20.96 23.89 20.06
N PHE A 811 20.04 23.18 20.72
CA PHE A 811 18.91 23.75 21.45
C PHE A 811 19.10 23.81 22.97
N ASP A 812 20.13 23.17 23.50
CA ASP A 812 20.55 23.28 24.90
C ASP A 812 22.08 23.24 24.97
N GLU A 813 22.68 24.18 25.71
CA GLU A 813 24.13 24.25 25.86
C GLU A 813 24.65 23.27 26.93
N ARG A 814 23.78 22.81 27.83
CA ARG A 814 24.12 21.78 28.81
C ARG A 814 24.22 20.41 28.14
N PRO A 815 25.18 19.57 28.55
CA PRO A 815 25.35 18.25 27.96
C PRO A 815 24.33 17.24 28.48
N THR A 816 24.21 16.10 27.81
CA THR A 816 23.47 14.93 28.32
C THR A 816 24.36 13.92 29.05
N MET A 817 25.67 14.21 29.17
CA MET A 817 26.64 13.36 29.85
C MET A 817 27.77 14.21 30.43
N LYS A 818 28.08 13.99 31.71
CA LYS A 818 29.21 14.62 32.42
C LYS A 818 29.86 13.58 33.34
N LYS A 819 31.19 13.46 33.28
CA LYS A 819 31.93 12.43 34.04
C LYS A 819 31.73 12.64 35.54
N GLY A 820 31.37 11.58 36.26
CA GLY A 820 31.21 11.59 37.73
C GLY A 820 29.92 12.21 38.26
N LYS A 821 28.98 12.64 37.40
CA LYS A 821 27.72 13.28 37.80
C LYS A 821 26.49 12.48 37.34
N ASN A 822 25.41 12.52 38.12
CA ASN A 822 24.18 11.78 37.83
C ASN A 822 23.09 12.75 37.35
N PRO A 823 22.52 12.56 36.13
CA PRO A 823 21.49 13.45 35.58
C PRO A 823 20.25 13.67 36.47
N LEU A 824 19.89 12.68 37.30
CA LEU A 824 18.73 12.76 38.19
C LEU A 824 19.04 13.45 39.52
N LYS A 825 20.32 13.50 39.93
CA LYS A 825 20.77 14.18 41.16
C LYS A 825 21.23 15.61 40.87
N ASP A 826 22.00 15.80 39.81
CA ASP A 826 22.65 17.06 39.44
C ASP A 826 21.88 17.78 38.30
N LYS A 827 20.55 17.85 38.39
CA LYS A 827 19.63 18.20 37.28
C LYS A 827 20.04 19.46 36.50
N ASN A 828 20.44 20.52 37.21
CA ASN A 828 20.77 21.82 36.63
C ASN A 828 22.00 21.80 35.70
N GLU A 829 22.82 20.75 35.76
CA GLU A 829 24.03 20.60 34.93
C GLU A 829 23.79 19.86 33.61
N PHE A 830 22.59 19.30 33.43
CA PHE A 830 22.21 18.52 32.27
C PHE A 830 21.12 19.23 31.46
N ALA A 831 21.00 18.86 30.20
CA ALA A 831 19.97 19.43 29.32
C ALA A 831 18.56 19.16 29.87
N GLU A 832 17.70 20.18 29.89
CA GLU A 832 16.35 20.10 30.49
C GLU A 832 15.50 19.02 29.83
N TRP A 833 15.47 19.01 28.50
CA TRP A 833 14.73 18.02 27.70
C TRP A 833 15.14 16.57 28.00
N PHE A 834 16.37 16.37 28.46
CA PHE A 834 16.93 15.06 28.79
C PHE A 834 16.60 14.66 30.23
N VAL A 835 16.66 15.61 31.16
CA VAL A 835 16.26 15.38 32.57
C VAL A 835 14.77 15.03 32.64
N GLU A 836 13.90 15.80 31.99
CA GLU A 836 12.45 15.54 32.00
C GLU A 836 12.10 14.15 31.46
N TYR A 837 12.74 13.73 30.37
CA TYR A 837 12.60 12.38 29.82
C TYR A 837 13.01 11.30 30.84
N LEU A 838 14.11 11.52 31.57
CA LEU A 838 14.62 10.55 32.55
C LEU A 838 13.76 10.49 33.82
N GLU A 839 13.11 11.60 34.18
CA GLU A 839 12.19 11.68 35.32
C GLU A 839 10.85 11.01 35.04
N ASN A 840 10.44 10.95 33.77
CA ASN A 840 9.23 10.24 33.40
C ASN A 840 9.34 8.76 33.77
N LYS A 841 8.41 8.28 34.61
CA LYS A 841 8.29 6.86 35.00
C LYS A 841 7.15 6.15 34.29
N ASP A 842 6.21 6.92 33.75
CA ASP A 842 5.03 6.39 33.07
C ASP A 842 5.37 5.96 31.64
N TYR A 843 5.28 4.66 31.37
CA TYR A 843 5.54 4.04 30.08
C TYR A 843 4.58 2.86 29.85
N GLN A 844 4.42 2.47 28.59
CA GLN A 844 3.67 1.27 28.23
C GLN A 844 4.19 0.03 28.96
N LYS A 845 3.29 -0.86 29.33
CA LYS A 845 3.56 -2.11 30.07
C LYS A 845 4.66 -2.98 29.43
N PHE A 846 4.74 -3.01 28.10
CA PHE A 846 5.74 -3.78 27.37
C PHE A 846 7.20 -3.29 27.55
N TYR A 847 7.43 -2.13 28.18
CA TYR A 847 8.77 -1.69 28.60
C TYR A 847 9.14 -2.16 30.01
N ASN A 848 8.22 -2.74 30.79
CA ASN A 848 8.52 -3.29 32.10
C ASN A 848 9.26 -4.63 31.95
N ALA A 849 10.51 -4.66 32.40
CA ALA A 849 11.39 -5.83 32.30
C ALA A 849 10.96 -7.00 33.21
N GLU A 850 10.18 -6.76 34.27
CA GLU A 850 9.67 -7.82 35.13
C GLU A 850 8.59 -8.65 34.42
N GLU A 851 7.72 -7.99 33.67
CA GLU A 851 6.62 -8.64 32.97
C GLU A 851 6.99 -9.09 31.55
N TYR A 852 7.77 -8.27 30.84
CA TYR A 852 8.23 -8.51 29.47
C TYR A 852 9.76 -8.66 29.47
N ARG A 853 10.23 -9.71 30.14
CA ARG A 853 11.66 -10.03 30.22
C ARG A 853 12.25 -10.30 28.84
N MET A 854 13.25 -9.50 28.48
CA MET A 854 13.99 -9.65 27.23
C MET A 854 15.13 -10.67 27.38
N ARG A 855 15.43 -11.40 26.31
CA ARG A 855 16.63 -12.24 26.19
C ARG A 855 17.89 -11.37 26.32
N ASP A 856 18.95 -11.89 26.95
CA ASP A 856 20.17 -11.19 27.36
C ASP A 856 20.49 -9.94 26.51
N ALA A 857 20.21 -8.78 27.12
CA ALA A 857 20.21 -7.49 26.43
C ALA A 857 21.60 -6.85 26.47
N ASP A 858 22.35 -6.95 25.37
CA ASP A 858 23.61 -6.22 25.20
C ASP A 858 23.43 -4.70 25.34
N PHE A 859 24.51 -4.00 25.70
CA PHE A 859 24.53 -2.54 25.83
C PHE A 859 23.93 -1.80 24.61
N LYS A 860 24.22 -2.29 23.39
CA LYS A 860 23.67 -1.72 22.14
C LYS A 860 22.14 -1.81 22.10
N LYS A 861 21.55 -2.92 22.54
CA LYS A 861 20.10 -3.15 22.55
C LYS A 861 19.42 -2.20 23.54
N ASN A 862 19.99 -2.07 24.74
CA ASN A 862 19.49 -1.14 25.76
C ASN A 862 19.53 0.32 25.28
N ALA A 863 20.55 0.73 24.52
CA ALA A 863 20.63 2.07 23.94
C ALA A 863 19.52 2.33 22.91
N VAL A 864 19.19 1.35 22.06
CA VAL A 864 18.09 1.45 21.08
C VAL A 864 16.74 1.57 21.79
N ILE A 865 16.50 0.76 22.82
CA ILE A 865 15.25 0.81 23.61
C ILE A 865 15.12 2.16 24.32
N LYS A 866 16.17 2.67 24.96
CA LYS A 866 16.16 4.00 25.59
C LYS A 866 15.85 5.10 24.58
N LYS A 867 16.44 5.03 23.37
CA LYS A 867 16.13 5.95 22.27
C LYS A 867 14.66 5.86 21.85
N GLN A 868 14.06 4.67 21.86
CA GLN A 868 12.65 4.52 21.54
C GLN A 868 11.74 5.07 22.64
N LYS A 869 12.06 4.84 23.92
CA LYS A 869 11.35 5.46 25.06
C LYS A 869 11.35 7.00 24.97
N LEU A 870 12.50 7.59 24.63
CA LEU A 870 12.62 9.03 24.41
C LEU A 870 11.68 9.53 23.30
N LYS A 871 11.62 8.79 22.18
CA LYS A 871 10.71 9.12 21.06
C LYS A 871 9.25 8.99 21.46
N ASP A 872 8.90 7.94 22.20
CA ASP A 872 7.53 7.68 22.64
C ASP A 872 7.06 8.81 23.58
N PHE A 873 7.92 9.26 24.50
CA PHE A 873 7.66 10.41 25.37
C PHE A 873 7.33 11.68 24.57
N TYR A 874 8.18 12.08 23.62
CA TYR A 874 7.91 13.28 22.82
C TYR A 874 6.78 13.11 21.79
N THR A 875 6.48 11.87 21.39
CA THR A 875 5.27 11.59 20.59
C THR A 875 4.02 11.83 21.40
N LEU A 876 4.00 11.42 22.68
CA LEU A 876 2.88 11.71 23.58
C LEU A 876 2.68 13.22 23.76
N GLN A 877 3.76 14.00 23.92
CA GLN A 877 3.66 15.46 24.03
C GLN A 877 3.01 16.08 22.78
N MET A 878 3.37 15.62 21.58
CA MET A 878 2.71 16.05 20.33
C MET A 878 1.24 15.63 20.29
N VAL A 879 0.90 14.43 20.74
CA VAL A 879 -0.50 13.94 20.80
C VAL A 879 -1.33 14.80 21.75
N ASN A 880 -0.84 15.09 22.96
CA ASN A 880 -1.55 15.91 23.93
C ASN A 880 -1.78 17.34 23.42
N TYR A 881 -0.81 17.93 22.71
CA TYR A 881 -0.99 19.20 22.01
C TYR A 881 -2.11 19.10 20.95
N LEU A 882 -2.10 18.06 20.11
CA LEU A 882 -3.11 17.87 19.06
C LEU A 882 -4.51 17.62 19.62
N LEU A 883 -4.63 16.89 20.73
CA LEU A 883 -5.91 16.68 21.40
C LEU A 883 -6.53 18.01 21.83
N LYS A 884 -5.72 18.88 22.44
CA LYS A 884 -6.16 20.23 22.81
C LYS A 884 -6.58 21.05 21.58
N GLU A 885 -5.78 21.01 20.52
CA GLU A 885 -6.04 21.74 19.27
C GLU A 885 -7.28 21.26 18.50
N VAL A 886 -7.57 19.96 18.54
CA VAL A 886 -8.70 19.36 17.79
C VAL A 886 -10.00 19.44 18.58
N PHE A 887 -9.96 19.22 19.91
CA PHE A 887 -11.16 19.07 20.72
C PHE A 887 -11.40 20.23 21.71
N GLY A 888 -10.47 21.17 21.86
CA GLY A 888 -10.65 22.40 22.63
C GLY A 888 -10.78 22.21 24.16
N LYS A 889 -10.48 21.03 24.71
CA LYS A 889 -10.60 20.72 26.15
C LYS A 889 -9.25 20.29 26.74
N ASP A 890 -8.86 20.93 27.84
CA ASP A 890 -7.60 20.65 28.58
C ASP A 890 -7.61 19.33 29.37
N GLU A 891 -8.80 18.79 29.67
CA GLU A 891 -8.98 17.57 30.48
C GLU A 891 -8.65 16.25 29.73
N MET A 892 -8.12 16.31 28.51
CA MET A 892 -7.90 15.13 27.67
C MET A 892 -6.46 14.60 27.65
N ASN A 893 -5.55 15.08 28.50
CA ASN A 893 -4.16 14.59 28.53
C ASN A 893 -4.08 13.07 28.74
N LEU A 894 -3.28 12.42 27.91
CA LEU A 894 -3.05 10.99 27.94
C LEU A 894 -1.73 10.65 28.64
N GLN A 895 -1.69 9.45 29.19
CA GLN A 895 -0.49 8.82 29.73
C GLN A 895 -0.01 7.68 28.82
N LEU A 896 1.29 7.37 28.82
CA LEU A 896 1.85 6.29 28.02
C LEU A 896 1.35 4.91 28.50
N SER A 897 1.16 4.71 29.80
CA SER A 897 0.65 3.45 30.35
C SER A 897 -0.76 3.08 29.86
N GLU A 898 -1.59 4.08 29.49
CA GLU A 898 -2.97 3.89 29.02
C GLU A 898 -3.07 3.41 27.55
N LEU A 899 -1.96 3.49 26.80
CA LEU A 899 -1.96 3.28 25.34
C LEU A 899 -1.87 1.81 24.93
N PHE A 900 -1.53 0.91 25.85
CA PHE A 900 -1.38 -0.51 25.56
C PHE A 900 -2.08 -1.39 26.60
N GLN A 901 -2.92 -2.30 26.11
CA GLN A 901 -3.58 -3.34 26.89
C GLN A 901 -3.63 -4.61 26.03
N THR A 902 -3.39 -5.77 26.64
CA THR A 902 -3.53 -7.08 25.97
C THR A 902 -5.01 -7.45 25.80
N ARG A 903 -5.30 -8.40 24.91
CA ARG A 903 -6.66 -8.94 24.72
C ARG A 903 -7.27 -9.48 26.02
N GLN A 904 -6.51 -10.25 26.79
CA GLN A 904 -6.98 -10.84 28.04
C GLN A 904 -7.35 -9.78 29.08
N GLU A 905 -6.55 -8.71 29.18
CA GLU A 905 -6.85 -7.58 30.07
C GLU A 905 -8.12 -6.84 29.65
N ARG A 906 -8.29 -6.58 28.35
CA ARG A 906 -9.51 -5.95 27.84
C ARG A 906 -10.76 -6.76 28.16
N LEU A 907 -10.74 -8.06 27.89
CA LEU A 907 -11.87 -8.96 28.19
C LEU A 907 -12.17 -9.01 29.69
N LYS A 908 -11.13 -9.04 30.53
CA LYS A 908 -11.29 -8.98 32.00
C LYS A 908 -11.93 -7.67 32.44
N LEU A 909 -11.45 -6.52 31.95
CA LEU A 909 -12.00 -5.20 32.26
C LEU A 909 -13.44 -5.04 31.76
N GLN A 910 -13.75 -5.54 30.57
CA GLN A 910 -15.12 -5.57 30.05
C GLN A 910 -16.04 -6.42 30.93
N GLY A 911 -15.59 -7.60 31.37
CA GLY A 911 -16.35 -8.44 32.28
C GLY A 911 -16.61 -7.78 33.64
N ILE A 912 -15.62 -7.06 34.18
CA ILE A 912 -15.78 -6.27 35.41
C ILE A 912 -16.78 -5.13 35.20
N ALA A 913 -16.64 -4.37 34.11
CA ALA A 913 -17.53 -3.27 33.79
C ALA A 913 -18.98 -3.73 33.58
N LYS A 914 -19.21 -4.87 32.91
CA LYS A 914 -20.56 -5.46 32.74
C LYS A 914 -21.18 -5.87 34.07
N LYS A 915 -20.39 -6.45 34.99
CA LYS A 915 -20.87 -6.77 36.35
C LYS A 915 -21.26 -5.51 37.13
N GLN A 916 -20.55 -4.41 36.91
CA GLN A 916 -20.83 -3.12 37.55
C GLN A 916 -22.00 -2.34 36.93
N MET A 917 -22.46 -2.67 35.71
CA MET A 917 -23.69 -2.10 35.17
C MET A 917 -24.95 -2.56 35.93
N ASN A 918 -24.85 -3.66 36.69
CA ASN A 918 -25.91 -4.22 37.52
C ASN A 918 -25.69 -3.95 39.03
N LYS A 919 -25.08 -2.82 39.39
CA LYS A 919 -24.91 -2.46 40.81
C LYS A 919 -26.26 -2.29 41.50
N GLU A 920 -26.41 -2.88 42.68
CA GLU A 920 -27.55 -2.64 43.56
C GLU A 920 -27.52 -1.19 44.07
N THR A 921 -28.71 -0.61 44.24
CA THR A 921 -28.89 0.77 44.71
C THR A 921 -28.24 0.93 46.10
N GLY A 922 -27.10 1.61 46.18
CA GLY A 922 -26.33 1.79 47.43
C GLY A 922 -24.85 1.35 47.37
N ASP A 923 -24.39 0.71 46.29
CA ASP A 923 -22.97 0.34 46.11
C ASP A 923 -22.09 1.56 45.80
N SER A 924 -21.17 1.88 46.71
CA SER A 924 -20.24 3.01 46.65
C SER A 924 -18.86 2.69 46.06
N SER A 925 -18.66 1.47 45.52
CA SER A 925 -17.41 1.10 44.85
C SER A 925 -17.13 1.99 43.63
N GLU A 926 -15.86 2.34 43.40
CA GLU A 926 -15.46 3.14 42.23
C GLU A 926 -15.93 2.48 40.92
N ASN A 927 -16.50 3.28 40.01
CA ASN A 927 -16.92 2.79 38.70
C ASN A 927 -15.70 2.53 37.82
N THR A 928 -15.39 1.27 37.56
CA THR A 928 -14.35 0.86 36.62
C THR A 928 -14.90 1.04 35.20
N ARG A 929 -14.86 2.28 34.68
CA ARG A 929 -15.29 2.55 33.31
C ARG A 929 -14.31 1.91 32.32
N ASN A 930 -14.83 1.28 31.27
CA ASN A 930 -14.09 0.81 30.08
C ASN A 930 -13.41 1.96 29.28
N GLN A 931 -13.25 3.14 29.89
CA GLN A 931 -12.67 4.37 29.34
C GLN A 931 -11.16 4.51 29.62
N THR A 932 -10.56 3.63 30.44
CA THR A 932 -9.12 3.63 30.72
C THR A 932 -8.28 3.27 29.48
N TYR A 933 -8.87 2.57 28.52
CA TYR A 933 -8.25 2.32 27.22
C TYR A 933 -8.54 3.45 26.25
N ILE A 934 -7.48 4.08 25.73
CA ILE A 934 -7.59 5.28 24.88
C ILE A 934 -8.57 5.15 23.71
N TRP A 935 -8.65 3.98 23.09
CA TRP A 935 -9.48 3.76 21.91
C TRP A 935 -10.98 3.69 22.22
N ASN A 936 -11.32 3.55 23.51
CA ASN A 936 -12.68 3.60 24.03
C ASN A 936 -13.02 4.98 24.62
N LYS A 937 -12.12 5.96 24.56
CA LYS A 937 -12.39 7.34 24.96
C LYS A 937 -13.33 8.01 23.96
N ASP A 938 -14.38 8.63 24.47
CA ASP A 938 -15.37 9.35 23.68
C ASP A 938 -14.90 10.78 23.39
N VAL A 939 -14.98 11.19 22.12
CA VAL A 939 -14.68 12.55 21.67
C VAL A 939 -15.79 13.10 20.78
N PRO A 940 -16.09 14.41 20.86
CA PRO A 940 -17.01 15.05 19.93
C PRO A 940 -16.33 15.23 18.57
N VAL A 941 -17.04 14.94 17.49
CA VAL A 941 -16.54 15.09 16.12
C VAL A 941 -17.58 15.75 15.23
N SER A 942 -17.10 16.54 14.27
CA SER A 942 -17.92 17.12 13.22
C SER A 942 -17.39 16.74 11.84
N PHE A 943 -18.30 16.44 10.91
CA PHE A 943 -17.99 16.07 9.52
C PHE A 943 -18.75 17.00 8.56
N PHE A 944 -18.31 17.03 7.29
CA PHE A 944 -18.99 17.80 6.23
C PHE A 944 -19.20 19.28 6.58
N ASN A 945 -18.15 19.96 7.04
CA ASN A 945 -18.17 21.38 7.42
C ASN A 945 -19.26 21.75 8.45
N GLY A 946 -19.57 20.86 9.40
CA GLY A 946 -20.57 21.14 10.43
C GLY A 946 -21.94 20.53 10.19
N LYS A 947 -22.20 19.96 8.99
CA LYS A 947 -23.51 19.35 8.68
C LYS A 947 -23.80 18.10 9.52
N VAL A 948 -22.76 17.40 9.99
CA VAL A 948 -22.89 16.27 10.93
C VAL A 948 -22.10 16.58 12.19
N THR A 949 -22.72 16.41 13.36
CA THR A 949 -22.09 16.52 14.67
C THR A 949 -22.44 15.29 15.51
N ILE A 950 -21.42 14.65 16.09
CA ILE A 950 -21.61 13.49 16.97
C ILE A 950 -20.86 13.76 18.28
N ASP A 951 -21.58 13.83 19.40
CA ASP A 951 -21.02 14.25 20.69
C ASP A 951 -20.09 13.21 21.33
N LYS A 952 -20.37 11.92 21.10
CA LYS A 952 -19.65 10.79 21.70
C LYS A 952 -19.25 9.78 20.64
N VAL A 953 -18.06 9.96 20.07
CA VAL A 953 -17.46 8.97 19.19
C VAL A 953 -16.21 8.40 19.83
N LYS A 954 -16.17 7.08 19.97
CA LYS A 954 -14.94 6.38 20.35
C LYS A 954 -13.83 6.68 19.34
N LEU A 955 -12.64 7.00 19.83
CA LEU A 955 -11.50 7.40 19.01
C LEU A 955 -11.25 6.42 17.83
N LYS A 956 -11.34 5.11 18.06
CA LYS A 956 -11.16 4.07 17.03
C LYS A 956 -12.17 4.11 15.87
N ASN A 957 -13.33 4.70 16.07
CA ASN A 957 -14.43 4.72 15.10
C ASN A 957 -14.41 5.95 14.18
N ILE A 958 -13.59 6.98 14.47
CA ILE A 958 -13.55 8.22 13.66
C ILE A 958 -13.24 7.90 12.18
N GLY A 959 -12.33 6.97 11.93
CA GLY A 959 -11.97 6.54 10.57
C GLY A 959 -13.12 5.88 9.80
N LYS A 960 -14.05 5.18 10.50
CA LYS A 960 -15.24 4.58 9.89
C LYS A 960 -16.13 5.67 9.29
N TYR A 961 -16.26 6.81 9.96
CA TYR A 961 -17.14 7.89 9.54
C TYR A 961 -16.52 8.79 8.47
N LYS A 962 -15.21 9.06 8.56
CA LYS A 962 -14.49 9.84 7.52
C LYS A 962 -14.53 9.22 6.12
N ARG A 963 -14.75 7.91 5.99
CA ARG A 963 -14.85 7.27 4.67
C ARG A 963 -16.00 7.85 3.83
N TYR A 964 -17.07 8.32 4.48
CA TYR A 964 -18.23 8.89 3.80
C TYR A 964 -17.95 10.25 3.18
N GLU A 965 -16.98 11.01 3.69
CA GLU A 965 -16.54 12.27 3.05
C GLU A 965 -15.89 12.02 1.67
N ARG A 966 -15.57 10.77 1.35
CA ARG A 966 -14.98 10.35 0.07
C ARG A 966 -15.93 9.62 -0.85
N ASP A 967 -17.09 9.20 -0.35
CA ASP A 967 -18.08 8.49 -1.16
C ASP A 967 -18.82 9.50 -2.04
N GLU A 968 -18.71 9.35 -3.37
CA GLU A 968 -19.30 10.29 -4.33
C GLU A 968 -20.82 10.39 -4.18
N ARG A 969 -21.49 9.31 -3.78
CA ARG A 969 -22.94 9.33 -3.54
C ARG A 969 -23.28 10.22 -2.35
N VAL A 970 -22.51 10.09 -1.26
CA VAL A 970 -22.68 10.92 -0.05
C VAL A 970 -22.43 12.38 -0.34
N LYS A 971 -21.35 12.70 -1.06
CA LYS A 971 -21.08 14.09 -1.49
C LYS A 971 -22.23 14.66 -2.33
N THR A 972 -22.80 13.82 -3.21
CA THR A 972 -23.87 14.22 -4.10
C THR A 972 -25.15 14.54 -3.32
N PHE A 973 -25.63 13.61 -2.49
CA PHE A 973 -26.91 13.83 -1.79
C PHE A 973 -26.83 14.86 -0.66
N ILE A 974 -25.68 15.01 0.01
CA ILE A 974 -25.47 16.11 0.98
C ILE A 974 -25.48 17.48 0.28
N GLY A 975 -25.23 17.50 -1.03
CA GLY A 975 -25.28 18.70 -1.87
C GLY A 975 -26.67 19.06 -2.38
N TYR A 976 -27.67 18.16 -2.30
CA TYR A 976 -29.03 18.47 -2.73
C TYR A 976 -29.64 19.57 -1.84
N GLU A 977 -29.66 19.35 -0.53
CA GLU A 977 -30.19 20.30 0.45
C GLU A 977 -29.08 21.09 1.18
N VAL A 978 -29.22 22.42 1.20
CA VAL A 978 -28.18 23.33 1.72
C VAL A 978 -28.19 23.38 3.25
N ASP A 979 -29.37 23.37 3.89
CA ASP A 979 -29.55 23.71 5.31
C ASP A 979 -29.89 22.51 6.23
N GLU A 980 -29.92 21.28 5.72
CA GLU A 980 -30.18 20.10 6.55
C GLU A 980 -28.99 19.71 7.44
N LYS A 981 -29.29 19.41 8.71
CA LYS A 981 -28.37 18.67 9.58
C LYS A 981 -28.53 17.19 9.35
N TRP A 982 -27.41 16.49 9.25
CA TRP A 982 -27.36 15.06 8.96
C TRP A 982 -26.92 14.26 10.18
N MET A 983 -27.47 13.06 10.31
CA MET A 983 -27.03 12.03 11.24
C MET A 983 -26.16 11.01 10.50
N MET A 984 -25.16 10.48 11.18
CA MET A 984 -24.29 9.46 10.58
C MET A 984 -24.94 8.07 10.61
N TYR A 985 -25.55 7.73 11.74
CA TYR A 985 -26.23 6.45 11.98
C TYR A 985 -27.42 6.65 12.93
N LEU A 986 -28.35 5.69 12.96
CA LEU A 986 -29.44 5.65 13.93
C LEU A 986 -28.96 5.05 15.25
N PRO A 987 -29.13 5.74 16.40
CA PRO A 987 -28.88 5.16 17.72
C PRO A 987 -29.74 3.90 17.97
N HIS A 988 -29.23 2.94 18.75
CA HIS A 988 -29.92 1.66 18.97
C HIS A 988 -31.28 1.82 19.68
N ASN A 989 -31.35 2.76 20.63
CA ASN A 989 -32.55 3.09 21.39
C ASN A 989 -33.47 4.10 20.68
N TRP A 990 -33.23 4.40 19.40
CA TRP A 990 -34.08 5.35 18.67
C TRP A 990 -35.55 4.89 18.67
N LYS A 991 -35.78 3.59 18.47
CA LYS A 991 -37.14 3.00 18.44
C LYS A 991 -37.87 3.06 19.78
N ASP A 992 -37.12 3.15 20.87
CA ASP A 992 -37.69 3.26 22.22
C ASP A 992 -38.08 4.71 22.54
N ARG A 993 -37.53 5.68 21.79
CA ARG A 993 -37.70 7.13 22.05
C ARG A 993 -38.55 7.85 21.01
N TYR A 994 -38.62 7.34 19.78
CA TYR A 994 -39.27 8.01 18.66
C TYR A 994 -39.99 7.00 17.76
N SER A 995 -41.19 7.38 17.30
CA SER A 995 -42.03 6.56 16.42
C SER A 995 -41.64 6.65 14.93
N VAL A 996 -40.92 7.71 14.53
CA VAL A 996 -40.54 7.96 13.13
C VAL A 996 -39.02 7.84 12.97
N LYS A 997 -38.56 7.15 11.92
CA LYS A 997 -37.14 7.08 11.55
C LYS A 997 -36.74 8.33 10.76
N PRO A 998 -35.72 9.08 11.18
CA PRO A 998 -35.17 10.19 10.40
C PRO A 998 -34.50 9.66 9.14
N ILE A 999 -34.70 10.38 8.03
CA ILE A 999 -34.23 9.97 6.70
C ILE A 999 -32.87 10.60 6.34
N ASN A 1000 -32.54 11.70 7.00
CA ASN A 1000 -31.25 12.39 6.98
C ASN A 1000 -30.16 11.59 7.73
N VAL A 1001 -30.11 10.27 7.51
CA VAL A 1001 -29.14 9.34 8.09
C VAL A 1001 -28.28 8.74 6.99
N ILE A 1002 -26.97 9.04 7.00
CA ILE A 1002 -26.03 8.63 5.94
C ILE A 1002 -25.96 7.11 5.79
N ASP A 1003 -25.81 6.35 6.89
CA ASP A 1003 -25.75 4.88 6.85
C ASP A 1003 -27.02 4.28 6.22
N LEU A 1004 -28.20 4.85 6.53
CA LEU A 1004 -29.48 4.40 5.99
C LEU A 1004 -29.56 4.66 4.48
N GLN A 1005 -29.22 5.87 4.03
CA GLN A 1005 -29.24 6.24 2.62
C GLN A 1005 -28.35 5.33 1.77
N ILE A 1006 -27.13 5.02 2.25
CA ILE A 1006 -26.19 4.15 1.52
C ILE A 1006 -26.64 2.70 1.52
N GLN A 1007 -27.18 2.20 2.64
CA GLN A 1007 -27.69 0.83 2.71
C GLN A 1007 -28.88 0.65 1.76
N GLU A 1008 -29.89 1.53 1.85
CA GLU A 1008 -31.07 1.46 0.98
C GLU A 1008 -30.71 1.68 -0.48
N TYR A 1009 -29.73 2.53 -0.79
CA TYR A 1009 -29.25 2.69 -2.16
C TYR A 1009 -28.76 1.37 -2.78
N GLU A 1010 -27.92 0.61 -2.06
CA GLU A 1010 -27.40 -0.67 -2.57
C GLU A 1010 -28.51 -1.70 -2.76
N GLU A 1011 -29.44 -1.77 -1.81
CA GLU A 1011 -30.62 -2.65 -1.87
C GLU A 1011 -31.50 -2.29 -3.06
N ILE A 1012 -31.96 -1.04 -3.15
CA ILE A 1012 -32.82 -0.55 -4.23
C ILE A 1012 -32.15 -0.70 -5.59
N ARG A 1013 -30.86 -0.34 -5.72
CA ARG A 1013 -30.13 -0.48 -6.99
C ARG A 1013 -30.18 -1.93 -7.48
N SER A 1014 -29.85 -2.87 -6.59
CA SER A 1014 -29.60 -4.28 -6.96
C SER A 1014 -30.84 -5.17 -6.94
N HIS A 1015 -31.92 -4.80 -6.25
CA HIS A 1015 -33.14 -5.62 -6.09
C HIS A 1015 -34.34 -5.07 -6.87
N GLU A 1016 -34.43 -3.74 -7.06
CA GLU A 1016 -35.64 -3.10 -7.58
C GLU A 1016 -35.38 -2.24 -8.82
N LEU A 1017 -34.53 -1.22 -8.73
CA LEU A 1017 -34.38 -0.22 -9.78
C LEU A 1017 -33.90 -0.83 -11.11
N LEU A 1018 -32.82 -1.61 -11.08
CA LEU A 1018 -32.32 -2.28 -12.28
C LEU A 1018 -33.26 -3.40 -12.78
N LYS A 1019 -34.10 -3.94 -11.89
CA LYS A 1019 -35.15 -4.89 -12.29
C LYS A 1019 -36.24 -4.19 -13.10
N GLU A 1020 -36.69 -3.01 -12.68
CA GLU A 1020 -37.66 -2.21 -13.46
C GLU A 1020 -37.09 -1.81 -14.83
N ILE A 1021 -35.80 -1.49 -14.90
CA ILE A 1021 -35.11 -1.24 -16.18
C ILE A 1021 -35.17 -2.47 -17.08
N GLN A 1022 -34.88 -3.67 -16.56
CA GLN A 1022 -34.94 -4.90 -17.36
C GLN A 1022 -36.38 -5.25 -17.77
N ASN A 1023 -37.37 -5.01 -16.92
CA ASN A 1023 -38.79 -5.17 -17.28
C ASN A 1023 -39.20 -4.23 -18.41
N LEU A 1024 -38.71 -2.98 -18.38
CA LEU A 1024 -38.94 -2.02 -19.47
C LEU A 1024 -38.25 -2.49 -20.75
N GLU A 1025 -37.00 -2.95 -20.67
CA GLU A 1025 -36.30 -3.49 -21.84
C GLU A 1025 -37.03 -4.70 -22.42
N GLN A 1026 -37.57 -5.59 -21.58
CA GLN A 1026 -38.42 -6.70 -22.00
C GLN A 1026 -39.66 -6.21 -22.74
N TYR A 1027 -40.40 -5.26 -22.16
CA TYR A 1027 -41.58 -4.68 -22.78
C TYR A 1027 -41.26 -4.09 -24.16
N ILE A 1028 -40.22 -3.24 -24.23
CA ILE A 1028 -39.78 -2.62 -25.49
C ILE A 1028 -39.35 -3.69 -26.49
N TYR A 1029 -38.56 -4.66 -26.04
CA TYR A 1029 -38.09 -5.75 -26.88
C TYR A 1029 -39.30 -6.47 -27.46
N ASP A 1030 -40.23 -6.98 -26.66
CA ASP A 1030 -41.39 -7.76 -27.12
C ASP A 1030 -42.29 -7.00 -28.11
N HIS A 1031 -42.41 -5.67 -27.98
CA HIS A 1031 -43.28 -4.83 -28.82
C HIS A 1031 -42.59 -4.18 -30.03
N THR A 1032 -41.26 -4.26 -30.15
CA THR A 1032 -40.53 -3.72 -31.30
C THR A 1032 -40.41 -4.77 -32.41
N THR A 1033 -40.78 -4.45 -33.65
CA THR A 1033 -40.70 -5.37 -34.79
C THR A 1033 -39.27 -5.61 -35.27
N ASP A 1034 -38.50 -4.55 -35.56
CA ASP A 1034 -37.09 -4.66 -35.91
C ASP A 1034 -36.20 -4.53 -34.67
N LYS A 1035 -35.62 -5.65 -34.21
CA LYS A 1035 -34.78 -5.65 -33.01
C LYS A 1035 -33.42 -4.97 -33.24
N ASN A 1036 -32.95 -4.82 -34.48
CA ASN A 1036 -31.63 -4.24 -34.76
C ASN A 1036 -31.55 -2.77 -34.36
N ILE A 1037 -32.67 -2.04 -34.36
CA ILE A 1037 -32.71 -0.62 -33.98
C ILE A 1037 -32.43 -0.41 -32.48
N LEU A 1038 -32.55 -1.47 -31.67
CA LEU A 1038 -32.30 -1.47 -30.24
C LEU A 1038 -30.81 -1.66 -29.89
N LEU A 1039 -30.00 -1.98 -30.91
CA LEU A 1039 -28.58 -2.26 -30.77
C LEU A 1039 -27.75 -1.01 -31.10
N GLN A 1040 -26.61 -0.86 -30.41
CA GLN A 1040 -25.54 0.05 -30.76
C GLN A 1040 -24.27 -0.79 -30.94
N ASP A 1041 -23.63 -0.69 -32.10
CA ASP A 1041 -22.45 -1.50 -32.46
C ASP A 1041 -22.66 -3.01 -32.29
N GLY A 1042 -23.89 -3.49 -32.53
CA GLY A 1042 -24.28 -4.90 -32.40
C GLY A 1042 -24.70 -5.33 -31.00
N ASN A 1043 -24.56 -4.48 -29.98
CA ASN A 1043 -24.92 -4.81 -28.58
C ASN A 1043 -26.15 -4.05 -28.10
N PRO A 1044 -26.99 -4.63 -27.21
CA PRO A 1044 -28.12 -3.91 -26.62
C PRO A 1044 -27.67 -2.62 -25.95
N ASN A 1045 -28.41 -1.53 -26.16
CA ASN A 1045 -28.09 -0.24 -25.56
C ASN A 1045 -29.36 0.44 -25.02
N PHE A 1046 -29.39 0.72 -23.71
CA PHE A 1046 -30.58 1.27 -23.07
C PHE A 1046 -31.06 2.59 -23.68
N LYS A 1047 -30.14 3.45 -24.15
CA LYS A 1047 -30.52 4.69 -24.86
C LYS A 1047 -31.24 4.37 -26.17
N MET A 1048 -30.77 3.38 -26.93
CA MET A 1048 -31.43 2.96 -28.17
C MET A 1048 -32.77 2.27 -27.91
N TYR A 1049 -32.89 1.50 -26.83
CA TYR A 1049 -34.17 0.95 -26.39
C TYR A 1049 -35.20 2.05 -26.15
N VAL A 1050 -34.82 3.11 -25.44
CA VAL A 1050 -35.75 4.22 -25.16
C VAL A 1050 -36.02 5.07 -26.40
N LEU A 1051 -34.99 5.49 -27.14
CA LEU A 1051 -35.17 6.40 -28.29
C LEU A 1051 -35.77 5.68 -29.51
N ASN A 1052 -35.12 4.62 -29.99
CA ASN A 1052 -35.52 3.96 -31.23
C ASN A 1052 -36.65 2.96 -31.00
N GLY A 1053 -36.61 2.22 -29.89
CA GLY A 1053 -37.65 1.26 -29.55
C GLY A 1053 -38.92 1.92 -29.05
N LEU A 1054 -38.86 2.52 -27.86
CA LEU A 1054 -40.04 3.06 -27.18
C LEU A 1054 -40.62 4.30 -27.88
N LEU A 1055 -39.81 5.33 -28.10
CA LEU A 1055 -40.31 6.61 -28.63
C LEU A 1055 -40.62 6.53 -30.13
N ILE A 1056 -39.68 6.06 -30.97
CA ILE A 1056 -39.90 5.95 -32.42
C ILE A 1056 -40.77 4.73 -32.77
N GLY A 1057 -40.35 3.53 -32.34
CA GLY A 1057 -40.97 2.28 -32.76
C GLY A 1057 -42.39 2.06 -32.21
N ILE A 1058 -42.59 2.33 -30.92
CA ILE A 1058 -43.86 2.05 -30.23
C ILE A 1058 -44.77 3.29 -30.21
N LYS A 1059 -44.25 4.45 -29.80
CA LYS A 1059 -45.04 5.69 -29.63
C LYS A 1059 -45.08 6.59 -30.87
N GLN A 1060 -44.32 6.29 -31.92
CA GLN A 1060 -44.27 7.03 -33.18
C GLN A 1060 -43.94 8.53 -33.03
N VAL A 1061 -43.01 8.87 -32.13
CA VAL A 1061 -42.61 10.25 -31.85
C VAL A 1061 -41.48 10.71 -32.79
N ASN A 1062 -41.55 11.96 -33.23
CA ASN A 1062 -40.51 12.61 -34.03
C ASN A 1062 -39.36 13.15 -33.13
N ILE A 1063 -38.27 12.38 -32.99
CA ILE A 1063 -37.07 12.72 -32.19
C ILE A 1063 -36.16 13.84 -32.76
N PRO A 1064 -36.08 14.12 -34.08
CA PRO A 1064 -35.24 15.20 -34.64
C PRO A 1064 -35.44 16.60 -34.03
N ASP A 1065 -36.58 16.85 -33.39
CA ASP A 1065 -36.92 18.12 -32.74
C ASP A 1065 -36.35 18.26 -31.31
N PHE A 1066 -35.67 17.22 -30.78
CA PHE A 1066 -35.00 17.27 -29.48
C PHE A 1066 -33.76 18.18 -29.54
N ILE A 1067 -33.64 19.08 -28.57
CA ILE A 1067 -32.63 20.14 -28.54
C ILE A 1067 -31.30 19.61 -28.00
N VAL A 1068 -31.37 18.77 -26.97
CA VAL A 1068 -30.25 18.30 -26.15
C VAL A 1068 -29.97 16.81 -26.41
N LEU A 1069 -31.01 15.97 -26.48
CA LEU A 1069 -30.88 14.52 -26.58
C LEU A 1069 -31.03 14.02 -28.03
N LYS A 1070 -29.94 14.11 -28.82
CA LYS A 1070 -29.90 13.57 -30.19
C LYS A 1070 -29.45 12.09 -30.21
N GLN A 1071 -29.79 11.36 -31.28
CA GLN A 1071 -29.41 9.95 -31.45
C GLN A 1071 -27.89 9.71 -31.27
N ASN A 1072 -27.04 10.59 -31.82
CA ASN A 1072 -25.57 10.45 -31.74
C ASN A 1072 -24.92 11.12 -30.52
N THR A 1073 -25.68 11.71 -29.59
CA THR A 1073 -25.10 12.41 -28.43
C THR A 1073 -24.57 11.43 -27.40
N ASN A 1074 -23.30 11.59 -26.97
CA ASN A 1074 -22.80 10.89 -25.79
C ASN A 1074 -23.42 11.51 -24.53
N PHE A 1075 -24.18 10.70 -23.77
CA PHE A 1075 -24.96 11.17 -22.63
C PHE A 1075 -24.10 11.80 -21.52
N ASP A 1076 -22.87 11.32 -21.35
CA ASP A 1076 -21.94 11.83 -20.33
C ASP A 1076 -21.29 13.17 -20.69
N LYS A 1077 -21.45 13.62 -21.94
CA LYS A 1077 -20.92 14.90 -22.46
C LYS A 1077 -22.01 15.92 -22.75
N ILE A 1078 -23.25 15.66 -22.32
CA ILE A 1078 -24.36 16.58 -22.53
C ILE A 1078 -24.13 17.84 -21.70
N ASP A 1079 -24.05 18.98 -22.38
CA ASP A 1079 -24.16 20.29 -21.73
C ASP A 1079 -25.64 20.57 -21.44
N PHE A 1080 -25.94 20.71 -20.16
CA PHE A 1080 -27.29 20.89 -19.67
C PHE A 1080 -27.73 22.36 -19.61
N THR A 1081 -26.88 23.31 -20.01
CA THR A 1081 -27.21 24.75 -20.04
C THR A 1081 -28.50 25.07 -20.84
N GLY A 1082 -28.93 24.20 -21.77
CA GLY A 1082 -30.17 24.31 -22.55
C GLY A 1082 -31.40 23.56 -22.02
N ILE A 1083 -31.32 22.83 -20.89
CA ILE A 1083 -32.42 21.96 -20.39
C ILE A 1083 -33.75 22.69 -20.22
N ALA A 1084 -33.73 23.97 -19.84
CA ALA A 1084 -34.93 24.75 -19.63
C ALA A 1084 -35.80 24.88 -20.90
N SER A 1085 -35.18 24.79 -22.08
CA SER A 1085 -35.84 24.90 -23.38
C SER A 1085 -36.30 23.55 -23.95
N CYS A 1086 -35.93 22.43 -23.33
CA CYS A 1086 -36.35 21.09 -23.75
C CYS A 1086 -37.86 20.89 -23.59
N SER A 1087 -38.44 20.10 -24.51
CA SER A 1087 -39.82 19.64 -24.37
C SER A 1087 -39.99 18.79 -23.11
N GLU A 1088 -41.21 18.71 -22.55
CA GLU A 1088 -41.45 17.85 -21.39
C GLU A 1088 -41.09 16.39 -21.67
N LEU A 1089 -41.37 15.90 -22.88
CA LEU A 1089 -41.03 14.53 -23.29
C LEU A 1089 -39.51 14.31 -23.30
N GLU A 1090 -38.74 15.27 -23.82
CA GLU A 1090 -37.28 15.23 -23.81
C GLU A 1090 -36.73 15.24 -22.38
N LYS A 1091 -37.27 16.08 -21.50
CA LYS A 1091 -36.92 16.13 -20.07
C LYS A 1091 -37.15 14.79 -19.37
N LYS A 1092 -38.33 14.17 -19.55
CA LYS A 1092 -38.65 12.84 -18.97
C LYS A 1092 -37.70 11.76 -19.46
N THR A 1093 -37.35 11.80 -20.76
CA THR A 1093 -36.41 10.86 -21.38
C THR A 1093 -35.00 11.02 -20.82
N ILE A 1094 -34.54 12.27 -20.64
CA ILE A 1094 -33.25 12.57 -20.01
C ILE A 1094 -33.20 12.03 -18.57
N ILE A 1095 -34.25 12.25 -17.77
CA ILE A 1095 -34.33 11.75 -16.39
C ILE A 1095 -34.22 10.22 -16.37
N LEU A 1096 -34.99 9.50 -17.19
CA LEU A 1096 -35.00 8.05 -17.27
C LEU A 1096 -33.60 7.48 -17.57
N ILE A 1097 -32.93 8.02 -18.60
CA ILE A 1097 -31.59 7.58 -19.01
C ILE A 1097 -30.54 7.97 -17.95
N ALA A 1098 -30.63 9.16 -17.37
CA ALA A 1098 -29.71 9.62 -16.34
C ALA A 1098 -29.77 8.75 -15.08
N ILE A 1099 -30.97 8.43 -14.60
CA ILE A 1099 -31.16 7.56 -13.43
C ILE A 1099 -30.56 6.18 -13.72
N ARG A 1100 -30.89 5.55 -14.87
CA ARG A 1100 -30.35 4.24 -15.24
C ARG A 1100 -28.82 4.26 -15.27
N ASN A 1101 -28.22 5.22 -15.97
CA ASN A 1101 -26.76 5.29 -16.12
C ASN A 1101 -26.07 5.53 -14.76
N LYS A 1102 -26.56 6.48 -13.96
CA LYS A 1102 -25.96 6.79 -12.66
C LYS A 1102 -26.05 5.59 -11.72
N PHE A 1103 -27.21 4.94 -11.63
CA PHE A 1103 -27.35 3.75 -10.81
C PHE A 1103 -26.50 2.58 -11.32
N ALA A 1104 -26.42 2.35 -12.63
CA ALA A 1104 -25.52 1.34 -13.21
C ALA A 1104 -24.03 1.58 -12.84
N HIS A 1105 -23.61 2.84 -12.74
CA HIS A 1105 -22.25 3.22 -12.34
C HIS A 1105 -22.06 3.44 -10.83
N ASN A 1106 -23.00 3.01 -9.99
CA ASN A 1106 -22.97 3.20 -8.54
C ASN A 1106 -22.84 4.68 -8.11
N GLN A 1107 -23.57 5.55 -8.79
CA GLN A 1107 -23.61 6.99 -8.56
C GLN A 1107 -25.05 7.47 -8.37
N LEU A 1108 -25.21 8.63 -7.73
CA LEU A 1108 -26.47 9.36 -7.75
C LEU A 1108 -26.46 10.42 -8.85
N PRO A 1109 -27.63 10.78 -9.42
CA PRO A 1109 -27.75 11.92 -10.31
C PRO A 1109 -27.21 13.21 -9.67
N ASN A 1110 -26.67 14.13 -10.48
CA ASN A 1110 -26.18 15.40 -9.93
C ASN A 1110 -27.36 16.30 -9.49
N LYS A 1111 -27.04 17.41 -8.81
CA LYS A 1111 -28.06 18.36 -8.32
C LYS A 1111 -29.01 18.84 -9.42
N MET A 1112 -28.51 19.05 -10.63
CA MET A 1112 -29.32 19.52 -11.75
C MET A 1112 -30.40 18.50 -12.16
N ILE A 1113 -30.04 17.23 -12.29
CA ILE A 1113 -31.01 16.16 -12.61
C ILE A 1113 -31.98 15.95 -11.43
N TYR A 1114 -31.50 16.11 -10.19
CA TYR A 1114 -32.36 16.09 -9.00
C TYR A 1114 -33.40 17.22 -9.02
N ASP A 1115 -32.99 18.45 -9.29
CA ASP A 1115 -33.88 19.61 -9.38
C ASP A 1115 -34.92 19.42 -10.50
N LEU A 1116 -34.49 18.89 -11.65
CA LEU A 1116 -35.39 18.57 -12.78
C LEU A 1116 -36.39 17.45 -12.43
N ALA A 1117 -35.96 16.38 -11.75
CA ALA A 1117 -36.85 15.30 -11.32
C ALA A 1117 -37.92 15.82 -10.34
N ASN A 1118 -37.55 16.77 -9.48
CA ASN A 1118 -38.44 17.41 -8.52
C ASN A 1118 -39.55 18.25 -9.17
N GLU A 1119 -39.37 18.73 -10.41
CA GLU A 1119 -40.44 19.39 -11.19
C GLU A 1119 -41.60 18.41 -11.46
N PHE A 1120 -41.30 17.13 -11.72
CA PHE A 1120 -42.29 16.11 -12.08
C PHE A 1120 -42.83 15.32 -10.90
N LEU A 1121 -41.99 15.02 -9.91
CA LEU A 1121 -42.38 14.32 -8.69
C LEU A 1121 -41.55 14.87 -7.54
N LYS A 1122 -42.21 15.48 -6.55
CA LYS A 1122 -41.53 16.00 -5.36
C LYS A 1122 -41.15 14.85 -4.42
N ILE A 1123 -39.97 14.92 -3.84
CA ILE A 1123 -39.55 14.01 -2.78
C ILE A 1123 -40.44 14.16 -1.54
N GLU A 1124 -40.83 13.03 -0.94
CA GLU A 1124 -41.57 13.03 0.33
C GLU A 1124 -40.62 13.25 1.51
N LYS A 1125 -41.10 13.91 2.57
CA LYS A 1125 -40.29 14.29 3.74
C LYS A 1125 -39.64 13.10 4.49
N ASN A 1126 -40.18 11.89 4.34
CA ASN A 1126 -39.73 10.68 5.05
C ASN A 1126 -39.16 9.62 4.09
N GLU A 1127 -38.68 10.01 2.91
CA GLU A 1127 -38.25 9.10 1.85
C GLU A 1127 -36.75 9.23 1.53
N THR A 1128 -36.04 8.10 1.35
CA THR A 1128 -34.62 8.13 0.94
C THR A 1128 -34.48 8.53 -0.51
N TYR A 1129 -33.32 9.08 -0.88
CA TYR A 1129 -33.09 9.51 -2.25
C TYR A 1129 -33.13 8.34 -3.24
N ALA A 1130 -32.67 7.16 -2.83
CA ALA A 1130 -32.74 5.97 -3.67
C ALA A 1130 -34.20 5.55 -3.95
N ASN A 1131 -35.06 5.57 -2.92
CA ASN A 1131 -36.47 5.23 -3.07
C ASN A 1131 -37.21 6.30 -3.88
N TYR A 1132 -36.88 7.57 -3.67
CA TYR A 1132 -37.37 8.68 -4.48
C TYR A 1132 -37.04 8.46 -5.96
N TYR A 1133 -35.78 8.13 -6.30
CA TYR A 1133 -35.41 7.87 -7.69
C TYR A 1133 -36.08 6.61 -8.27
N LEU A 1134 -36.39 5.60 -7.45
CA LEU A 1134 -37.20 4.47 -7.90
C LEU A 1134 -38.63 4.90 -8.24
N LYS A 1135 -39.27 5.74 -7.42
CA LYS A 1135 -40.61 6.30 -7.72
C LYS A 1135 -40.59 7.17 -8.98
N VAL A 1136 -39.59 8.04 -9.10
CA VAL A 1136 -39.38 8.87 -10.31
C VAL A 1136 -39.22 7.97 -11.51
N LEU A 1137 -38.37 6.93 -11.43
CA LEU A 1137 -38.18 5.97 -12.51
C LEU A 1137 -39.51 5.33 -12.92
N LYS A 1138 -40.27 4.77 -11.98
CA LYS A 1138 -41.57 4.14 -12.25
C LYS A 1138 -42.56 5.12 -12.89
N LYS A 1139 -42.57 6.38 -12.45
CA LYS A 1139 -43.38 7.43 -13.06
C LYS A 1139 -42.94 7.74 -14.49
N MET A 1140 -41.64 7.93 -14.73
CA MET A 1140 -41.13 8.18 -16.08
C MET A 1140 -41.45 7.00 -17.01
N ILE A 1141 -41.34 5.77 -16.52
CA ILE A 1141 -41.72 4.57 -17.27
C ILE A 1141 -43.21 4.60 -17.61
N SER A 1142 -44.08 4.82 -16.62
CA SER A 1142 -45.54 4.88 -16.84
C SER A 1142 -45.98 6.03 -17.75
N ASP A 1143 -45.24 7.14 -17.77
CA ASP A 1143 -45.56 8.28 -18.63
C ASP A 1143 -45.10 8.06 -20.08
N LEU A 1144 -44.10 7.19 -20.29
CA LEU A 1144 -43.45 6.96 -21.60
C LEU A 1144 -43.86 5.65 -22.27
N ALA A 1145 -44.19 4.60 -21.51
CA ALA A 1145 -44.65 3.29 -21.96
C ALA A 1145 -46.14 3.15 -21.70
#